data_AF-A2F798-F1
#
_entry.id   AF-A2F798-F1
#
_cell.length_a   1.000
_cell.length_b   1.000
_cell.length_c   1.000
_cell.angle_alpha   90.00
_cell.angle_beta   90.00
_cell.angle_gamma   90.00
#
_symmetry.space_group_name_H-M   'P 1'
#
loop_
_entity.id
_entity.type
_entity.pdbx_description
1 polymer ?
#
loop_
_entity_poly.entity_id
_entity_poly.type
_entity_poly.pdbx_seq_one_letter_code
_entity_poly.pdbx_strand_id
1 'polypeptide(L)'
;MSLSPDQLKGINDVDKLKEICATLMRIKEKETTSKNKAREIAQSLQQTLQTKELELKCLKEKVETLNTIIKEMSAKQDEKKEETNNLIQIDSNQNYENEIKNLKSQLEESNKLYNDEKEIVDELASIKIRLEQEISDLKQNNAALSSNQNSNDELSQQISELKSKLQEKENENQKIINLGKSKISDLVSQLQSAQSQIESLKSERDKLRNENLSSSNMNEADKTAIENLQKSVDQYQSQNFENQQKIQQLQNQINQQKENYESEISKLTESVNTKTQSLEELKNKLEEAEKQNKIFETNSKEENAKFNATINDLNAKVQSLTAEKAEMSKETQNIKSEIESSKANQSETIKKQTDEYESKIKALNDQLTELKQKLETSENNLKEKEDQLTDLNSKYSESQQNNKNSDQILQELKSKNQSNDETISNLNNKIKELEGTIATLNEDKKTLISITELNNAKAKERIHQLKNQLRDSIEQHNTEVHGIEDERKKFQDEIDGLKLKLKKQGDEASGYKKTIASDGVEIQSLNKTIAELRVEIEGLRGVQKANDDLQEELRSARLEITTKSQDLSNETTQNDRLTQLLNDKEQIINKLKDTIQMYNKQDAAKSTTIEELRVEICQLTEKIAQLSVASNKDQSDLISKLEMDKTELESKLANNQASIDLMNKNRQLSAMMEKSNRLYTMLVEENKALNQELEKLRPIKSIKTIENFINFTLKPQQNQKSKSKSQESNDVTMAYLRRTLLQFFSEENSSRNTMVPLILDLVGCTKEQIAVASREYDRSQQLITRTSRFFFK
;
A
#
# COMPACT_ATOMS: atom_id res chain seq x y z
N MET A 1 47.69 -175.95 34.15
CA MET A 1 48.33 -177.22 34.58
C MET A 1 49.62 -176.91 35.30
N SER A 2 50.02 -177.77 36.23
CA SER A 2 51.29 -177.75 36.98
C SER A 2 52.22 -178.86 36.49
N LEU A 3 53.54 -178.74 36.74
CA LEU A 3 54.49 -179.85 36.90
C LEU A 3 55.84 -179.33 37.46
N SER A 4 56.74 -180.23 37.89
CA SER A 4 57.89 -179.90 38.74
C SER A 4 59.27 -180.28 38.15
N PRO A 5 60.38 -179.73 38.69
CA PRO A 5 61.74 -180.09 38.29
C PRO A 5 62.57 -180.75 39.41
N ASP A 6 62.16 -181.92 39.92
CA ASP A 6 63.16 -182.98 40.16
C ASP A 6 63.37 -183.82 38.88
N GLN A 7 62.42 -183.78 37.93
CA GLN A 7 62.48 -184.50 36.65
C GLN A 7 63.34 -183.82 35.56
N LEU A 8 64.01 -182.71 35.87
CA LEU A 8 64.99 -182.06 34.96
C LEU A 8 66.38 -181.95 35.60
N LYS A 9 66.65 -182.77 36.62
CA LYS A 9 67.93 -182.90 37.33
C LYS A 9 68.97 -183.77 36.58
N GLY A 10 68.74 -184.07 35.30
CA GLY A 10 69.49 -185.09 34.56
C GLY A 10 69.21 -185.13 33.05
N ILE A 11 69.12 -183.95 32.41
CA ILE A 11 69.11 -183.84 30.93
C ILE A 11 70.25 -182.91 30.52
N ASN A 12 71.42 -183.47 30.23
CA ASN A 12 72.60 -182.77 29.70
C ASN A 12 72.48 -182.44 28.19
N ASP A 13 71.27 -182.52 27.65
CA ASP A 13 70.91 -182.28 26.25
C ASP A 13 70.19 -180.93 26.13
N VAL A 14 70.69 -180.09 25.23
CA VAL A 14 70.56 -178.64 25.29
C VAL A 14 69.17 -178.13 24.87
N ASP A 15 68.34 -178.95 24.22
CA ASP A 15 67.07 -178.46 23.62
C ASP A 15 65.79 -178.96 24.30
N LYS A 16 65.73 -180.18 24.85
CA LYS A 16 64.49 -180.68 25.52
C LYS A 16 64.12 -179.89 26.78
N LEU A 17 65.11 -179.46 27.56
CA LEU A 17 64.88 -178.65 28.76
C LEU A 17 64.33 -177.25 28.37
N LYS A 18 64.84 -176.67 27.27
CA LYS A 18 64.27 -175.45 26.67
C LYS A 18 62.84 -175.67 26.22
N GLU A 19 62.52 -176.78 25.55
CA GLU A 19 61.16 -177.06 25.05
C GLU A 19 60.12 -177.19 26.17
N ILE A 20 60.47 -177.85 27.29
CA ILE A 20 59.57 -178.01 28.44
C ILE A 20 59.36 -176.68 29.17
N CYS A 21 60.41 -175.89 29.38
CA CYS A 21 60.27 -174.54 29.93
C CYS A 21 59.52 -173.60 28.96
N ALA A 22 59.73 -173.72 27.65
CA ALA A 22 59.01 -172.96 26.64
C ALA A 22 57.52 -173.35 26.57
N THR A 23 57.14 -174.61 26.75
CA THR A 23 55.72 -175.00 26.82
C THR A 23 55.05 -174.51 28.11
N LEU A 24 55.72 -174.59 29.26
CA LEU A 24 55.18 -174.05 30.52
C LEU A 24 55.08 -172.52 30.52
N MET A 25 56.05 -171.80 29.95
CA MET A 25 55.95 -170.35 29.78
C MET A 25 54.92 -169.96 28.72
N ARG A 26 54.80 -170.68 27.58
CA ARG A 26 53.69 -170.50 26.62
C ARG A 26 52.31 -170.75 27.25
N ILE A 27 52.21 -171.65 28.22
CA ILE A 27 50.97 -171.86 29.00
C ILE A 27 50.72 -170.65 29.92
N LYS A 28 51.74 -170.08 30.55
CA LYS A 28 51.61 -168.88 31.39
C LYS A 28 51.31 -167.62 30.58
N GLU A 29 51.88 -167.49 29.38
CA GLU A 29 51.56 -166.46 28.39
C GLU A 29 50.15 -166.64 27.82
N LYS A 30 49.70 -167.87 27.59
CA LYS A 30 48.29 -168.15 27.27
C LYS A 30 47.36 -167.84 28.44
N GLU A 31 47.77 -168.07 29.69
CA GLU A 31 46.97 -167.66 30.84
C GLU A 31 46.90 -166.14 30.93
N THR A 32 48.02 -165.40 30.84
CA THR A 32 48.00 -163.93 30.91
C THR A 32 47.34 -163.28 29.72
N THR A 33 47.52 -163.78 28.49
CA THR A 33 46.76 -163.28 27.33
C THR A 33 45.29 -163.67 27.35
N SER A 34 44.92 -164.81 27.96
CA SER A 34 43.51 -165.15 28.21
C SER A 34 42.90 -164.30 29.34
N LYS A 35 43.66 -163.99 30.41
CA LYS A 35 43.25 -163.07 31.49
C LYS A 35 43.12 -161.65 30.98
N ASN A 36 44.06 -161.19 30.16
CA ASN A 36 44.00 -159.87 29.54
C ASN A 36 42.88 -159.82 28.50
N LYS A 37 42.69 -160.84 27.65
CA LYS A 37 41.51 -160.89 26.76
C LYS A 37 40.20 -160.99 27.53
N ALA A 38 40.13 -161.70 28.65
CA ALA A 38 38.96 -161.70 29.53
C ALA A 38 38.74 -160.34 30.20
N ARG A 39 39.81 -159.58 30.48
CA ARG A 39 39.76 -158.22 31.03
C ARG A 39 39.42 -157.18 29.96
N GLU A 40 39.89 -157.33 28.74
CA GLU A 40 39.54 -156.55 27.55
C GLU A 40 38.12 -156.86 27.09
N ILE A 41 37.65 -158.12 27.18
CA ILE A 41 36.26 -158.50 26.95
C ILE A 41 35.38 -158.02 28.11
N ALA A 42 35.85 -158.05 29.36
CA ALA A 42 35.12 -157.45 30.47
C ALA A 42 35.07 -155.91 30.37
N GLN A 43 36.13 -155.25 29.92
CA GLN A 43 36.16 -153.81 29.67
C GLN A 43 35.41 -153.42 28.39
N SER A 44 35.41 -154.26 27.36
CA SER A 44 34.60 -154.09 26.15
C SER A 44 33.12 -154.35 26.43
N LEU A 45 32.78 -155.34 27.28
CA LEU A 45 31.44 -155.52 27.80
C LEU A 45 31.06 -154.41 28.77
N GLN A 46 31.97 -153.87 29.58
CA GLN A 46 31.70 -152.74 30.46
C GLN A 46 31.57 -151.43 29.69
N GLN A 47 32.32 -151.23 28.59
CA GLN A 47 32.14 -150.13 27.65
C GLN A 47 30.88 -150.33 26.81
N THR A 48 30.55 -151.55 26.41
CA THR A 48 29.28 -151.87 25.71
C THR A 48 28.10 -151.72 26.65
N LEU A 49 28.24 -152.05 27.93
CA LEU A 49 27.22 -151.90 28.96
C LEU A 49 27.12 -150.43 29.40
N GLN A 50 28.21 -149.67 29.47
CA GLN A 50 28.17 -148.20 29.60
C GLN A 50 27.62 -147.52 28.34
N THR A 51 27.85 -148.08 27.14
CA THR A 51 27.26 -147.58 25.88
C THR A 51 25.79 -147.98 25.80
N LYS A 52 25.38 -149.13 26.36
CA LYS A 52 23.98 -149.53 26.50
C LYS A 52 23.31 -148.86 27.70
N GLU A 53 24.03 -148.42 28.72
CA GLU A 53 23.54 -147.53 29.78
C GLU A 53 23.50 -146.09 29.28
N LEU A 54 24.35 -145.67 28.34
CA LEU A 54 24.22 -144.38 27.64
C LEU A 54 23.19 -144.43 26.54
N GLU A 55 22.92 -145.57 25.89
CA GLU A 55 21.75 -145.74 25.02
C GLU A 55 20.49 -145.91 25.85
N LEU A 56 20.51 -146.55 27.02
CA LEU A 56 19.36 -146.71 27.92
C LEU A 56 19.16 -145.48 28.83
N LYS A 57 20.18 -144.63 29.00
CA LYS A 57 20.07 -143.26 29.55
C LYS A 57 19.77 -142.25 28.46
N CYS A 58 20.17 -142.45 27.20
CA CYS A 58 19.68 -141.65 26.07
C CYS A 58 18.32 -142.18 25.55
N LEU A 59 17.87 -143.37 25.96
CA LEU A 59 16.49 -143.86 25.79
C LEU A 59 15.66 -143.63 27.03
N LYS A 60 16.22 -143.54 28.25
CA LYS A 60 15.52 -142.92 29.38
C LYS A 60 15.43 -141.43 29.19
N GLU A 61 16.45 -140.74 28.72
CA GLU A 61 16.36 -139.33 28.32
C GLU A 61 15.61 -139.16 27.01
N LYS A 62 15.55 -140.11 26.07
CA LYS A 62 14.54 -140.07 24.98
C LYS A 62 13.18 -140.62 25.39
N VAL A 63 12.97 -141.16 26.58
CA VAL A 63 11.64 -141.51 27.13
C VAL A 63 11.26 -140.57 28.28
N GLU A 64 12.15 -139.71 28.75
CA GLU A 64 11.91 -138.55 29.60
C GLU A 64 11.83 -137.30 28.73
N THR A 65 12.54 -137.23 27.60
CA THR A 65 12.28 -136.30 26.51
C THR A 65 11.22 -136.83 25.56
N LEU A 66 10.87 -138.13 25.47
CA LEU A 66 9.56 -138.54 24.90
C LEU A 66 8.44 -138.59 25.92
N ASN A 67 8.63 -138.70 27.24
CA ASN A 67 7.54 -138.42 28.20
C ASN A 67 7.45 -136.93 28.53
N THR A 68 8.46 -136.11 28.23
CA THR A 68 8.35 -134.65 28.20
C THR A 68 7.80 -134.21 26.86
N ILE A 69 8.23 -134.73 25.71
CA ILE A 69 7.58 -134.45 24.43
C ILE A 69 6.16 -135.07 24.36
N ILE A 70 5.87 -136.21 24.98
CA ILE A 70 4.49 -136.71 25.13
C ILE A 70 3.76 -135.93 26.23
N LYS A 71 4.39 -135.37 27.27
CA LYS A 71 3.72 -134.33 28.06
C LYS A 71 3.44 -133.08 27.22
N GLU A 72 4.33 -132.67 26.31
CA GLU A 72 4.18 -131.55 25.37
C GLU A 72 3.40 -131.92 24.08
N MET A 73 2.87 -133.14 23.95
CA MET A 73 2.08 -133.60 22.79
C MET A 73 0.73 -134.17 23.21
N SER A 74 0.62 -134.84 24.36
CA SER A 74 -0.64 -134.93 25.09
C SER A 74 -1.07 -133.53 25.50
N ALA A 75 -0.21 -132.64 26.02
CA ALA A 75 -0.54 -131.20 26.13
C ALA A 75 -0.51 -130.44 24.77
N LYS A 76 -0.68 -131.13 23.64
CA LYS A 76 -1.09 -130.54 22.34
C LYS A 76 -2.18 -131.33 21.61
N GLN A 77 -2.73 -132.40 22.20
CA GLN A 77 -3.86 -133.13 21.59
C GLN A 77 -4.81 -133.85 22.58
N ASP A 78 -4.37 -134.13 23.80
CA ASP A 78 -5.22 -134.37 24.99
C ASP A 78 -5.30 -133.14 25.93
N GLU A 79 -4.76 -131.98 25.52
CA GLU A 79 -5.20 -130.65 25.97
C GLU A 79 -6.63 -130.30 25.46
N LYS A 80 -7.35 -131.33 25.01
CA LYS A 80 -8.71 -131.51 25.49
C LYS A 80 -8.99 -132.95 25.90
N LYS A 81 -8.98 -133.22 27.22
CA LYS A 81 -10.07 -133.96 27.91
C LYS A 81 -10.17 -133.89 29.44
N GLU A 82 -9.21 -133.31 30.17
CA GLU A 82 -9.40 -132.76 31.52
C GLU A 82 -8.62 -131.44 31.57
N GLU A 83 -9.13 -130.30 32.04
CA GLU A 83 -10.29 -130.05 32.92
C GLU A 83 -11.57 -129.61 32.17
N THR A 84 -12.16 -130.47 31.33
CA THR A 84 -13.59 -130.36 30.99
C THR A 84 -14.37 -131.42 31.77
N ASN A 85 -14.92 -131.05 32.93
CA ASN A 85 -15.82 -131.86 33.79
C ASN A 85 -15.28 -133.28 34.15
N ASN A 86 -15.01 -133.57 35.42
CA ASN A 86 -16.11 -133.73 36.38
C ASN A 86 -15.68 -133.57 37.85
N LEU A 87 -16.37 -132.67 38.54
CA LEU A 87 -17.14 -132.98 39.76
C LEU A 87 -16.61 -134.11 40.67
N ILE A 88 -16.05 -133.75 41.84
CA ILE A 88 -16.47 -134.29 43.15
C ILE A 88 -15.98 -133.38 44.32
N GLN A 89 -16.97 -132.81 45.01
CA GLN A 89 -17.03 -132.47 46.44
C GLN A 89 -15.97 -131.55 47.13
N ILE A 90 -16.50 -130.40 47.58
CA ILE A 90 -16.15 -129.66 48.83
C ILE A 90 -14.86 -128.81 48.80
N ASP A 91 -15.00 -127.50 48.49
CA ASP A 91 -14.42 -126.33 49.21
C ASP A 91 -14.72 -125.00 48.47
N SER A 92 -15.99 -124.79 48.09
CA SER A 92 -16.30 -124.13 46.79
C SER A 92 -16.74 -122.66 46.81
N ASN A 93 -16.63 -121.91 47.91
CA ASN A 93 -17.33 -120.61 48.06
C ASN A 93 -16.52 -119.31 47.95
N GLN A 94 -15.18 -119.30 48.13
CA GLN A 94 -14.45 -118.02 48.28
C GLN A 94 -13.87 -117.40 47.00
N ASN A 95 -13.75 -118.15 45.89
CA ASN A 95 -13.06 -117.64 44.69
C ASN A 95 -14.00 -116.85 43.76
N TYR A 96 -15.22 -117.35 43.52
CA TYR A 96 -16.14 -116.80 42.52
C TYR A 96 -16.70 -115.40 42.84
N GLU A 97 -16.82 -115.02 44.13
CA GLU A 97 -17.23 -113.65 44.49
C GLU A 97 -16.19 -112.61 44.01
N ASN A 98 -14.90 -112.93 44.11
CA ASN A 98 -13.83 -112.01 43.73
C ASN A 98 -13.77 -111.80 42.21
N GLU A 99 -13.99 -112.87 41.44
CA GLU A 99 -13.98 -112.82 39.97
C GLU A 99 -15.19 -112.06 39.39
N ILE A 100 -16.40 -112.34 39.91
CA ILE A 100 -17.62 -111.60 39.53
C ILE A 100 -17.50 -110.11 39.91
N LYS A 101 -16.88 -109.79 41.05
CA LYS A 101 -16.62 -108.41 41.48
C LYS A 101 -15.65 -107.68 40.55
N ASN A 102 -14.56 -108.34 40.14
CA ASN A 102 -13.59 -107.78 39.20
C ASN A 102 -14.22 -107.50 37.82
N LEU A 103 -14.94 -108.49 37.26
CA LEU A 103 -15.62 -108.34 35.97
C LEU A 103 -16.71 -107.24 35.99
N LYS A 104 -17.41 -107.05 37.11
CA LYS A 104 -18.34 -105.93 37.26
C LYS A 104 -17.63 -104.58 37.22
N SER A 105 -16.54 -104.39 37.97
CA SER A 105 -15.78 -103.13 37.94
C SER A 105 -15.23 -102.80 36.55
N GLN A 106 -14.71 -103.80 35.82
CA GLN A 106 -14.22 -103.60 34.45
C GLN A 106 -15.35 -103.21 33.48
N LEU A 107 -16.55 -103.80 33.62
CA LEU A 107 -17.72 -103.45 32.81
C LEU A 107 -18.24 -102.04 33.16
N GLU A 108 -18.21 -101.66 34.43
CA GLU A 108 -18.66 -100.35 34.93
C GLU A 108 -17.71 -99.22 34.49
N GLU A 109 -16.40 -99.47 34.49
CA GLU A 109 -15.37 -98.57 33.95
C GLU A 109 -15.47 -98.41 32.42
N SER A 110 -15.68 -99.51 31.69
CA SER A 110 -15.86 -99.48 30.22
C SER A 110 -17.14 -98.73 29.80
N ASN A 111 -18.27 -98.94 30.51
CA ASN A 111 -19.50 -98.18 30.27
C ASN A 111 -19.34 -96.69 30.59
N LYS A 112 -18.49 -96.33 31.56
CA LYS A 112 -18.18 -94.92 31.83
C LYS A 112 -17.42 -94.29 30.67
N LEU A 113 -16.33 -94.91 30.22
CA LEU A 113 -15.55 -94.45 29.07
C LEU A 113 -16.41 -94.25 27.82
N TYR A 114 -17.33 -95.18 27.52
CA TYR A 114 -18.24 -95.06 26.38
C TYR A 114 -19.20 -93.84 26.48
N ASN A 115 -19.65 -93.48 27.69
CA ASN A 115 -20.47 -92.29 27.88
C ASN A 115 -19.64 -91.00 27.77
N ASP A 116 -18.44 -90.99 28.38
CA ASP A 116 -17.50 -89.87 28.33
C ASP A 116 -17.08 -89.58 26.86
N GLU A 117 -16.80 -90.61 26.04
CA GLU A 117 -16.52 -90.47 24.60
C GLU A 117 -17.73 -89.93 23.82
N LYS A 118 -18.95 -90.35 24.16
CA LYS A 118 -20.16 -89.90 23.47
C LYS A 118 -20.45 -88.42 23.73
N GLU A 119 -20.29 -87.95 24.97
CA GLU A 119 -20.51 -86.54 25.33
C GLU A 119 -19.56 -85.62 24.53
N ILE A 120 -18.29 -86.03 24.36
CA ILE A 120 -17.31 -85.33 23.51
C ILE A 120 -17.75 -85.28 22.04
N VAL A 121 -18.35 -86.34 21.50
CA VAL A 121 -18.87 -86.37 20.12
C VAL A 121 -20.04 -85.40 19.92
N ASP A 122 -20.96 -85.33 20.89
CA ASP A 122 -22.11 -84.43 20.84
C ASP A 122 -21.68 -82.94 21.02
N GLU A 123 -20.64 -82.65 21.81
CA GLU A 123 -19.99 -81.33 21.86
C GLU A 123 -19.31 -80.96 20.53
N LEU A 124 -18.53 -81.87 19.94
CA LEU A 124 -17.84 -81.63 18.66
C LEU A 124 -18.81 -81.37 17.50
N ALA A 125 -19.94 -82.08 17.47
CA ALA A 125 -21.03 -81.82 16.52
C ALA A 125 -21.61 -80.40 16.70
N SER A 126 -21.82 -79.98 17.95
CA SER A 126 -22.34 -78.65 18.30
C SER A 126 -21.37 -77.52 17.92
N ILE A 127 -20.06 -77.71 18.16
CA ILE A 127 -19.01 -76.78 17.76
C ILE A 127 -18.94 -76.65 16.23
N LYS A 128 -19.02 -77.77 15.51
CA LYS A 128 -18.99 -77.79 14.04
C LYS A 128 -20.12 -76.94 13.44
N ILE A 129 -21.35 -77.14 13.88
CA ILE A 129 -22.53 -76.39 13.38
C ILE A 129 -22.31 -74.88 13.57
N ARG A 130 -21.78 -74.47 14.73
CA ARG A 130 -21.52 -73.06 15.03
C ARG A 130 -20.46 -72.42 14.11
N LEU A 131 -19.40 -73.16 13.77
CA LEU A 131 -18.38 -72.69 12.83
C LEU A 131 -18.89 -72.63 11.38
N GLU A 132 -19.73 -73.59 10.96
CA GLU A 132 -20.36 -73.58 9.64
C GLU A 132 -21.31 -72.37 9.46
N GLN A 133 -22.02 -71.98 10.53
CA GLN A 133 -22.84 -70.76 10.59
C GLN A 133 -21.98 -69.50 10.42
N GLU A 134 -20.92 -69.33 11.23
CA GLU A 134 -20.06 -68.13 11.22
C GLU A 134 -19.32 -67.94 9.88
N ILE A 135 -18.92 -69.03 9.23
CA ILE A 135 -18.35 -69.02 7.87
C ILE A 135 -19.37 -68.55 6.81
N SER A 136 -20.67 -68.79 7.02
CA SER A 136 -21.73 -68.29 6.13
C SER A 136 -21.88 -66.77 6.24
N ASP A 137 -21.99 -66.26 7.46
CA ASP A 137 -22.20 -64.83 7.74
C ASP A 137 -21.01 -63.98 7.25
N LEU A 138 -19.78 -64.47 7.42
CA LEU A 138 -18.57 -63.82 6.90
C LEU A 138 -18.55 -63.74 5.36
N LYS A 139 -19.04 -64.76 4.65
CA LYS A 139 -19.15 -64.73 3.18
C LYS A 139 -20.16 -63.68 2.71
N GLN A 140 -21.30 -63.57 3.39
CA GLN A 140 -22.32 -62.59 3.05
C GLN A 140 -21.82 -61.15 3.26
N ASN A 141 -21.11 -60.88 4.35
CA ASN A 141 -20.49 -59.57 4.60
C ASN A 141 -19.43 -59.21 3.56
N ASN A 142 -18.61 -60.18 3.12
CA ASN A 142 -17.59 -59.92 2.10
C ASN A 142 -18.20 -59.59 0.72
N ALA A 143 -19.33 -60.22 0.37
CA ALA A 143 -20.07 -59.87 -0.85
C ALA A 143 -20.65 -58.43 -0.81
N ALA A 144 -21.13 -57.98 0.36
CA ALA A 144 -21.59 -56.60 0.54
C ALA A 144 -20.45 -55.57 0.38
N LEU A 145 -19.25 -55.88 0.90
CA LEU A 145 -18.07 -55.03 0.70
C LEU A 145 -17.69 -54.88 -0.78
N SER A 146 -17.74 -55.98 -1.57
CA SER A 146 -17.51 -55.91 -3.02
C SER A 146 -18.52 -55.01 -3.75
N SER A 147 -19.78 -54.99 -3.31
CA SER A 147 -20.81 -54.10 -3.87
C SER A 147 -20.51 -52.62 -3.62
N ASN A 148 -20.00 -52.28 -2.43
CA ASN A 148 -19.62 -50.90 -2.09
C ASN A 148 -18.40 -50.43 -2.90
N GLN A 149 -17.47 -51.33 -3.23
CA GLN A 149 -16.28 -50.99 -4.01
C GLN A 149 -16.64 -50.55 -5.44
N ASN A 150 -17.54 -51.27 -6.11
CA ASN A 150 -18.04 -50.89 -7.44
C ASN A 150 -18.68 -49.48 -7.45
N SER A 151 -19.38 -49.12 -6.38
CA SER A 151 -20.01 -47.79 -6.26
C SER A 151 -18.99 -46.66 -6.06
N ASN A 152 -17.87 -46.92 -5.36
CA ASN A 152 -16.76 -45.98 -5.27
C ASN A 152 -16.06 -45.76 -6.62
N ASP A 153 -15.93 -46.80 -7.44
CA ASP A 153 -15.34 -46.69 -8.78
C ASP A 153 -16.23 -45.84 -9.71
N GLU A 154 -17.56 -46.04 -9.66
CA GLU A 154 -18.54 -45.24 -10.41
C GLU A 154 -18.52 -43.75 -9.97
N LEU A 155 -18.50 -43.48 -8.67
CA LEU A 155 -18.34 -42.11 -8.14
C LEU A 155 -17.02 -41.47 -8.57
N SER A 156 -15.92 -42.24 -8.59
CA SER A 156 -14.61 -41.77 -9.04
C SER A 156 -14.62 -41.40 -10.53
N GLN A 157 -15.32 -42.16 -11.36
CA GLN A 157 -15.53 -41.84 -12.78
C GLN A 157 -16.34 -40.55 -12.95
N GLN A 158 -17.44 -40.38 -12.21
CA GLN A 158 -18.26 -39.16 -12.25
C GLN A 158 -17.47 -37.91 -11.83
N ILE A 159 -16.65 -38.02 -10.78
CA ILE A 159 -15.76 -36.94 -10.32
C ILE A 159 -14.75 -36.54 -11.42
N SER A 160 -14.18 -37.52 -12.11
CA SER A 160 -13.25 -37.29 -13.23
C SER A 160 -13.92 -36.55 -14.39
N GLU A 161 -15.14 -36.96 -14.77
CA GLU A 161 -15.88 -36.33 -15.87
C GLU A 161 -16.32 -34.90 -15.54
N LEU A 162 -16.80 -34.65 -14.31
CA LEU A 162 -17.14 -33.30 -13.82
C LEU A 162 -15.91 -32.38 -13.81
N LYS A 163 -14.74 -32.89 -13.41
CA LYS A 163 -13.49 -32.12 -13.40
C LYS A 163 -13.06 -31.70 -14.81
N SER A 164 -13.24 -32.57 -15.82
CA SER A 164 -13.00 -32.24 -17.23
C SER A 164 -13.93 -31.12 -17.73
N LYS A 165 -15.24 -31.24 -17.46
CA LYS A 165 -16.26 -30.24 -17.85
C LYS A 165 -16.04 -28.88 -17.17
N LEU A 166 -15.56 -28.87 -15.92
CA LEU A 166 -15.18 -27.65 -15.21
C LEU A 166 -14.03 -26.93 -15.93
N GLN A 167 -12.96 -27.66 -16.27
CA GLN A 167 -11.78 -27.12 -16.94
C GLN A 167 -12.10 -26.60 -18.35
N GLU A 168 -13.02 -27.24 -19.08
CA GLU A 168 -13.50 -26.73 -20.37
C GLU A 168 -14.19 -25.36 -20.22
N LYS A 169 -15.09 -25.21 -19.24
CA LYS A 169 -15.81 -23.96 -18.96
C LYS A 169 -14.91 -22.85 -18.43
N GLU A 170 -13.87 -23.18 -17.67
CA GLU A 170 -12.85 -22.24 -17.22
C GLU A 170 -12.06 -21.65 -18.40
N ASN A 171 -11.67 -22.49 -19.37
CA ASN A 171 -11.04 -22.05 -20.62
C ASN A 171 -11.97 -21.18 -21.50
N GLU A 172 -13.27 -21.49 -21.53
CA GLU A 172 -14.26 -20.67 -22.25
C GLU A 172 -14.44 -19.28 -21.61
N ASN A 173 -14.58 -19.22 -20.28
CA ASN A 173 -14.62 -17.96 -19.53
C ASN A 173 -13.36 -17.12 -19.77
N GLN A 174 -12.16 -17.72 -19.78
CA GLN A 174 -10.93 -16.97 -20.02
C GLN A 174 -10.86 -16.36 -21.43
N LYS A 175 -11.43 -17.02 -22.46
CA LYS A 175 -11.59 -16.43 -23.80
C LYS A 175 -12.54 -15.22 -23.77
N ILE A 176 -13.68 -15.33 -23.08
CA ILE A 176 -14.67 -14.25 -22.94
C ILE A 176 -14.05 -13.04 -22.21
N ILE A 177 -13.30 -13.27 -21.12
CA ILE A 177 -12.59 -12.22 -20.37
C ILE A 177 -11.57 -11.50 -21.27
N ASN A 178 -10.81 -12.23 -22.08
CA ASN A 178 -9.82 -11.64 -22.97
C ASN A 178 -10.49 -10.81 -24.09
N LEU A 179 -11.60 -11.28 -24.65
CA LEU A 179 -12.39 -10.55 -25.64
C LEU A 179 -12.98 -9.26 -25.05
N GLY A 180 -13.51 -9.33 -23.82
CA GLY A 180 -14.02 -8.18 -23.07
C GLY A 180 -12.94 -7.13 -22.79
N LYS A 181 -11.75 -7.56 -22.34
CA LYS A 181 -10.59 -6.66 -22.13
C LYS A 181 -10.18 -5.94 -23.42
N SER A 182 -10.11 -6.66 -24.55
CA SER A 182 -9.85 -6.05 -25.85
C SER A 182 -10.91 -5.00 -26.19
N LYS A 183 -12.19 -5.30 -25.99
CA LYS A 183 -13.28 -4.39 -26.36
C LYS A 183 -13.36 -3.15 -25.46
N ILE A 184 -13.01 -3.28 -24.19
CA ILE A 184 -12.85 -2.14 -23.28
C ILE A 184 -11.70 -1.23 -23.77
N SER A 185 -10.58 -1.79 -24.22
CA SER A 185 -9.46 -1.01 -24.76
C SER A 185 -9.84 -0.20 -26.01
N ASP A 186 -10.61 -0.79 -26.94
CA ASP A 186 -11.15 -0.07 -28.11
C ASP A 186 -11.99 1.14 -27.68
N LEU A 187 -12.91 0.92 -26.73
CA LEU A 187 -13.86 1.93 -26.26
C LEU A 187 -13.17 3.06 -25.49
N VAL A 188 -12.13 2.77 -24.71
CA VAL A 188 -11.31 3.79 -24.04
C VAL A 188 -10.60 4.67 -25.07
N SER A 189 -10.02 4.09 -26.11
CA SER A 189 -9.37 4.85 -27.20
C SER A 189 -10.37 5.74 -27.96
N GLN A 190 -11.59 5.23 -28.20
CA GLN A 190 -12.67 6.01 -28.82
C GLN A 190 -13.14 7.16 -27.92
N LEU A 191 -13.26 6.94 -26.61
CA LEU A 191 -13.62 7.98 -25.63
C LEU A 191 -12.57 9.08 -25.56
N GLN A 192 -11.28 8.76 -25.54
CA GLN A 192 -10.20 9.77 -25.54
C GLN A 192 -10.21 10.62 -26.82
N SER A 193 -10.46 10.01 -27.98
CA SER A 193 -10.62 10.72 -29.25
C SER A 193 -11.82 11.67 -29.22
N ALA A 194 -12.98 11.20 -28.73
CA ALA A 194 -14.17 12.02 -28.57
C ALA A 194 -13.98 13.18 -27.56
N GLN A 195 -13.27 12.95 -26.45
CA GLN A 195 -12.93 14.02 -25.48
C GLN A 195 -12.07 15.12 -26.13
N SER A 196 -11.07 14.75 -26.94
CA SER A 196 -10.23 15.71 -27.66
C SER A 196 -11.03 16.54 -28.68
N GLN A 197 -11.99 15.93 -29.38
CA GLN A 197 -12.92 16.64 -30.27
C GLN A 197 -13.84 17.61 -29.50
N ILE A 198 -14.36 17.18 -28.34
CA ILE A 198 -15.17 18.02 -27.44
C ILE A 198 -14.34 19.21 -26.92
N GLU A 199 -13.06 19.04 -26.62
CA GLU A 199 -12.16 20.13 -26.19
C GLU A 199 -12.00 21.19 -27.30
N SER A 200 -11.80 20.75 -28.56
CA SER A 200 -11.72 21.65 -29.72
C SER A 200 -13.03 22.42 -29.92
N LEU A 201 -14.17 21.74 -29.90
CA LEU A 201 -15.49 22.34 -30.09
C LEU A 201 -15.87 23.31 -28.95
N LYS A 202 -15.41 23.08 -27.70
CA LYS A 202 -15.52 24.07 -26.62
C LYS A 202 -14.76 25.35 -26.97
N SER A 203 -13.50 25.24 -27.41
CA SER A 203 -12.66 26.39 -27.75
C SER A 203 -13.25 27.21 -28.91
N GLU A 204 -13.79 26.53 -29.93
CA GLU A 204 -14.49 27.17 -31.05
C GLU A 204 -15.78 27.88 -30.59
N ARG A 205 -16.62 27.20 -29.80
CA ARG A 205 -17.83 27.79 -29.21
C ARG A 205 -17.53 29.02 -28.34
N ASP A 206 -16.43 29.02 -27.60
CA ASP A 206 -16.06 30.17 -26.76
C ASP A 206 -15.50 31.35 -27.56
N LYS A 207 -14.90 31.13 -28.75
CA LYS A 207 -14.62 32.21 -29.72
C LYS A 207 -15.91 32.82 -30.27
N LEU A 208 -16.79 31.98 -30.83
CA LEU A 208 -18.09 32.40 -31.40
C LEU A 208 -18.98 33.10 -30.36
N ARG A 209 -18.87 32.76 -29.07
CA ARG A 209 -19.54 33.44 -27.97
C ARG A 209 -19.02 34.87 -27.76
N ASN A 210 -17.71 35.08 -27.83
CA ASN A 210 -17.09 36.40 -27.67
C ASN A 210 -17.36 37.31 -28.88
N GLU A 211 -17.42 36.72 -30.08
CA GLU A 211 -17.87 37.42 -31.30
C GLU A 211 -19.33 37.86 -31.17
N ASN A 212 -20.25 36.97 -30.77
CA ASN A 212 -21.65 37.33 -30.53
C ASN A 212 -21.83 38.38 -29.41
N LEU A 213 -21.04 38.34 -28.33
CA LEU A 213 -21.02 39.39 -27.31
C LEU A 213 -20.61 40.75 -27.90
N SER A 214 -19.66 40.76 -28.82
CA SER A 214 -19.19 41.97 -29.50
C SER A 214 -20.27 42.54 -30.43
N SER A 215 -20.94 41.68 -31.21
CA SER A 215 -22.08 42.06 -32.05
C SER A 215 -23.29 42.55 -31.24
N SER A 216 -23.58 41.91 -30.09
CA SER A 216 -24.68 42.33 -29.21
C SER A 216 -24.48 43.74 -28.67
N ASN A 217 -23.24 44.12 -28.33
CA ASN A 217 -22.91 45.46 -27.85
C ASN A 217 -23.08 46.53 -28.95
N MET A 218 -22.85 46.19 -30.22
CA MET A 218 -23.17 47.08 -31.34
C MET A 218 -24.68 47.22 -31.54
N ASN A 219 -25.43 46.11 -31.50
CA ASN A 219 -26.89 46.13 -31.63
C ASN A 219 -27.57 46.98 -30.54
N GLU A 220 -27.05 46.99 -29.31
CA GLU A 220 -27.57 47.84 -28.23
C GLU A 220 -27.29 49.35 -28.48
N ALA A 221 -26.15 49.67 -29.09
CA ALA A 221 -25.82 51.03 -29.52
C ALA A 221 -26.70 51.50 -30.69
N ASP A 222 -26.90 50.65 -31.70
CA ASP A 222 -27.77 50.93 -32.85
C ASP A 222 -29.24 51.08 -32.41
N LYS A 223 -29.72 50.22 -31.50
CA LYS A 223 -31.03 50.37 -30.84
C LYS A 223 -31.15 51.71 -30.10
N THR A 224 -30.11 52.13 -29.39
CA THR A 224 -30.09 53.44 -28.70
C THR A 224 -30.14 54.60 -29.70
N ALA A 225 -29.48 54.48 -30.86
CA ALA A 225 -29.57 55.45 -31.94
C ALA A 225 -30.98 55.49 -32.56
N ILE A 226 -31.60 54.32 -32.81
CA ILE A 226 -32.96 54.18 -33.34
C ILE A 226 -33.98 54.79 -32.36
N GLU A 227 -33.89 54.53 -31.06
CA GLU A 227 -34.78 55.16 -30.07
C GLU A 227 -34.68 56.69 -30.05
N ASN A 228 -33.49 57.25 -30.27
CA ASN A 228 -33.30 58.70 -30.30
C ASN A 228 -33.82 59.32 -31.61
N LEU A 229 -33.62 58.63 -32.74
CA LEU A 229 -34.24 59.02 -34.02
C LEU A 229 -35.77 58.95 -33.94
N GLN A 230 -36.34 57.92 -33.31
CA GLN A 230 -37.78 57.78 -33.11
C GLN A 230 -38.34 58.94 -32.29
N LYS A 231 -37.71 59.32 -31.17
CA LYS A 231 -38.10 60.48 -30.35
C LYS A 231 -38.13 61.78 -31.17
N SER A 232 -37.19 61.98 -32.10
CA SER A 232 -37.22 63.12 -33.03
C SER A 232 -38.34 63.01 -34.07
N VAL A 233 -38.62 61.82 -34.62
CA VAL A 233 -39.75 61.59 -35.53
C VAL A 233 -41.08 61.89 -34.83
N ASP A 234 -41.28 61.42 -33.60
CA ASP A 234 -42.49 61.63 -32.81
C ASP A 234 -42.70 63.14 -32.50
N GLN A 235 -41.61 63.87 -32.22
CA GLN A 235 -41.63 65.33 -32.08
C GLN A 235 -42.05 66.04 -33.37
N TYR A 236 -41.47 65.67 -34.52
CA TYR A 236 -41.85 66.27 -35.80
C TYR A 236 -43.28 65.91 -36.22
N GLN A 237 -43.77 64.70 -35.94
CA GLN A 237 -45.17 64.33 -36.16
C GLN A 237 -46.11 65.18 -35.31
N SER A 238 -45.77 65.39 -34.03
CA SER A 238 -46.54 66.24 -33.11
C SER A 238 -46.62 67.70 -33.60
N GLN A 239 -45.49 68.28 -33.99
CA GLN A 239 -45.45 69.63 -34.58
C GLN A 239 -46.22 69.72 -35.91
N ASN A 240 -46.19 68.68 -36.74
CA ASN A 240 -46.93 68.67 -38.01
C ASN A 240 -48.45 68.61 -37.77
N PHE A 241 -48.90 67.88 -36.75
CA PHE A 241 -50.30 67.85 -36.32
C PHE A 241 -50.77 69.20 -35.76
N GLU A 242 -49.97 69.88 -34.93
CA GLU A 242 -50.25 71.25 -34.46
C GLU A 242 -50.35 72.24 -35.64
N ASN A 243 -49.44 72.15 -36.60
CA ASN A 243 -49.47 72.97 -37.81
C ASN A 243 -50.70 72.69 -38.68
N GLN A 244 -51.13 71.43 -38.82
CA GLN A 244 -52.38 71.08 -39.51
C GLN A 244 -53.62 71.69 -38.82
N GLN A 245 -53.74 71.60 -37.50
CA GLN A 245 -54.83 72.27 -36.78
C GLN A 245 -54.81 73.78 -36.99
N LYS A 246 -53.63 74.40 -36.97
CA LYS A 246 -53.46 75.85 -37.16
C LYS A 246 -53.80 76.30 -38.59
N ILE A 247 -53.47 75.49 -39.60
CA ILE A 247 -53.92 75.70 -40.99
C ILE A 247 -55.45 75.61 -41.07
N GLN A 248 -56.06 74.62 -40.42
CA GLN A 248 -57.52 74.45 -40.43
C GLN A 248 -58.25 75.59 -39.72
N GLN A 249 -57.70 76.11 -38.61
CA GLN A 249 -58.20 77.33 -37.95
C GLN A 249 -58.13 78.56 -38.87
N LEU A 250 -57.01 78.77 -39.56
CA LEU A 250 -56.84 79.88 -40.51
C LEU A 250 -57.79 79.75 -41.72
N GLN A 251 -58.00 78.54 -42.25
CA GLN A 251 -58.97 78.26 -43.31
C GLN A 251 -60.40 78.62 -42.88
N ASN A 252 -60.80 78.25 -41.66
CA ASN A 252 -62.11 78.62 -41.12
C ASN A 252 -62.27 80.13 -40.97
N GLN A 253 -61.24 80.85 -40.51
CA GLN A 253 -61.25 82.32 -40.42
C GLN A 253 -61.36 82.99 -41.79
N ILE A 254 -60.63 82.50 -42.80
CA ILE A 254 -60.69 83.00 -44.18
C ILE A 254 -62.07 82.75 -44.79
N ASN A 255 -62.66 81.57 -44.58
CA ASN A 255 -64.01 81.26 -45.06
C ASN A 255 -65.06 82.18 -44.40
N GLN A 256 -64.97 82.41 -43.09
CA GLN A 256 -65.89 83.31 -42.38
C GLN A 256 -65.74 84.77 -42.84
N GLN A 257 -64.52 85.24 -43.14
CA GLN A 257 -64.31 86.56 -43.75
C GLN A 257 -64.90 86.63 -45.17
N LYS A 258 -64.73 85.59 -45.98
CA LYS A 258 -65.31 85.49 -47.32
C LYS A 258 -66.84 85.55 -47.28
N GLU A 259 -67.49 84.79 -46.41
CA GLU A 259 -68.95 84.81 -46.21
C GLU A 259 -69.46 86.20 -45.77
N ASN A 260 -68.73 86.87 -44.87
CA ASN A 260 -69.06 88.24 -44.46
C ASN A 260 -68.98 89.22 -45.63
N TYR A 261 -67.93 89.18 -46.44
CA TYR A 261 -67.79 90.03 -47.63
C TYR A 261 -68.81 89.69 -48.72
N GLU A 262 -69.17 88.42 -48.91
CA GLU A 262 -70.23 88.01 -49.84
C GLU A 262 -71.61 88.52 -49.37
N SER A 263 -71.88 88.51 -48.05
CA SER A 263 -73.08 89.14 -47.48
C SER A 263 -73.11 90.66 -47.66
N GLU A 264 -71.97 91.33 -47.51
CA GLU A 264 -71.85 92.78 -47.72
C GLU A 264 -72.01 93.17 -49.20
N ILE A 265 -71.41 92.40 -50.12
CA ILE A 265 -71.60 92.54 -51.57
C ILE A 265 -73.07 92.33 -51.95
N SER A 266 -73.77 91.35 -51.35
CA SER A 266 -75.21 91.15 -51.61
C SER A 266 -76.04 92.37 -51.19
N LYS A 267 -75.82 92.90 -49.98
CA LYS A 267 -76.50 94.11 -49.48
C LYS A 267 -76.21 95.35 -50.34
N LEU A 268 -74.96 95.52 -50.78
CA LEU A 268 -74.58 96.58 -51.69
C LEU A 268 -75.24 96.41 -53.07
N THR A 269 -75.35 95.18 -53.57
CA THR A 269 -76.02 94.86 -54.84
C THR A 269 -77.52 95.16 -54.77
N GLU A 270 -78.19 94.80 -53.67
CA GLU A 270 -79.58 95.18 -53.42
C GLU A 270 -79.77 96.71 -53.31
N SER A 271 -78.85 97.41 -52.64
CA SER A 271 -78.87 98.88 -52.55
C SER A 271 -78.62 99.57 -53.90
N VAL A 272 -77.78 98.98 -54.76
CA VAL A 272 -77.58 99.46 -56.14
C VAL A 272 -78.82 99.18 -56.99
N ASN A 273 -79.39 97.97 -56.93
CA ASN A 273 -80.59 97.62 -57.71
C ASN A 273 -81.80 98.50 -57.36
N THR A 274 -82.06 98.74 -56.07
CA THR A 274 -83.13 99.64 -55.61
C THR A 274 -82.90 101.10 -56.02
N LYS A 275 -81.66 101.59 -56.01
CA LYS A 275 -81.31 102.92 -56.56
C LYS A 275 -81.46 102.98 -58.08
N THR A 276 -81.10 101.93 -58.82
CA THR A 276 -81.28 101.85 -60.27
C THR A 276 -82.76 101.83 -60.66
N GLN A 277 -83.60 101.08 -59.93
CA GLN A 277 -85.06 101.13 -60.07
C GLN A 277 -85.61 102.53 -59.78
N SER A 278 -85.15 103.17 -58.71
CA SER A 278 -85.53 104.55 -58.36
C SER A 278 -85.12 105.56 -59.42
N LEU A 279 -83.95 105.39 -60.05
CA LEU A 279 -83.48 106.23 -61.16
C LEU A 279 -84.30 106.03 -62.42
N GLU A 280 -84.65 104.80 -62.78
CA GLU A 280 -85.48 104.51 -63.95
C GLU A 280 -86.93 105.01 -63.74
N GLU A 281 -87.47 104.91 -62.51
CA GLU A 281 -88.72 105.58 -62.14
C GLU A 281 -88.66 107.10 -62.28
N LEU A 282 -87.59 107.75 -61.79
CA LEU A 282 -87.41 109.19 -61.90
C LEU A 282 -87.24 109.64 -63.36
N LYS A 283 -86.55 108.84 -64.18
CA LYS A 283 -86.38 109.04 -65.62
C LYS A 283 -87.71 108.92 -66.37
N ASN A 284 -88.53 107.91 -66.06
CA ASN A 284 -89.88 107.78 -66.62
C ASN A 284 -90.80 108.95 -66.21
N LYS A 285 -90.71 109.40 -64.95
CA LYS A 285 -91.43 110.59 -64.45
C LYS A 285 -90.93 111.89 -65.11
N LEU A 286 -89.64 112.00 -65.43
CA LEU A 286 -89.06 113.12 -66.16
C LEU A 286 -89.49 113.12 -67.63
N GLU A 287 -89.43 111.98 -68.32
CA GLU A 287 -89.85 111.87 -69.73
C GLU A 287 -91.35 112.16 -69.89
N GLU A 288 -92.18 111.79 -68.92
CA GLU A 288 -93.58 112.21 -68.87
C GLU A 288 -93.72 113.72 -68.59
N ALA A 289 -92.98 114.28 -67.64
CA ALA A 289 -92.98 115.72 -67.39
C ALA A 289 -92.54 116.55 -68.63
N GLU A 290 -91.57 116.06 -69.41
CA GLU A 290 -91.16 116.68 -70.67
C GLU A 290 -92.25 116.64 -71.75
N LYS A 291 -93.01 115.54 -71.85
CA LYS A 291 -94.21 115.46 -72.72
C LYS A 291 -95.27 116.47 -72.29
N GLN A 292 -95.58 116.54 -71.00
CA GLN A 292 -96.54 117.50 -70.44
C GLN A 292 -96.12 118.96 -70.67
N ASN A 293 -94.83 119.28 -70.51
CA ASN A 293 -94.31 120.63 -70.75
C ASN A 293 -94.43 121.04 -72.24
N LYS A 294 -94.17 120.10 -73.16
CA LYS A 294 -94.39 120.30 -74.61
C LYS A 294 -95.86 120.58 -74.94
N ILE A 295 -96.79 119.84 -74.33
CA ILE A 295 -98.24 120.04 -74.48
C ILE A 295 -98.66 121.42 -73.94
N PHE A 296 -98.13 121.82 -72.78
CA PHE A 296 -98.40 123.12 -72.17
C PHE A 296 -97.95 124.29 -73.05
N GLU A 297 -96.76 124.21 -73.65
CA GLU A 297 -96.25 125.21 -74.59
C GLU A 297 -97.11 125.37 -75.86
N THR A 298 -97.67 124.29 -76.40
CA THR A 298 -98.60 124.38 -77.53
C THR A 298 -99.94 124.98 -77.12
N ASN A 299 -100.52 124.55 -76.01
CA ASN A 299 -101.84 124.99 -75.57
C ASN A 299 -101.86 126.48 -75.23
N SER A 300 -100.85 126.97 -74.50
CA SER A 300 -100.75 128.38 -74.10
C SER A 300 -100.67 129.35 -75.30
N LYS A 301 -100.10 128.91 -76.43
CA LYS A 301 -100.01 129.71 -77.67
C LYS A 301 -101.34 129.72 -78.45
N GLU A 302 -102.11 128.64 -78.43
CA GLU A 302 -103.48 128.64 -79.01
C GLU A 302 -104.50 129.40 -78.16
N GLU A 303 -104.43 129.29 -76.84
CA GLU A 303 -105.48 129.78 -75.94
C GLU A 303 -105.55 131.32 -75.90
N ASN A 304 -104.40 131.99 -75.94
CA ASN A 304 -104.30 133.46 -76.07
C ASN A 304 -104.88 133.99 -77.40
N ALA A 305 -104.81 133.20 -78.48
CA ALA A 305 -105.45 133.56 -79.76
C ALA A 305 -106.97 133.36 -79.70
N LYS A 306 -107.45 132.33 -79.00
CA LYS A 306 -108.88 132.00 -78.86
C LYS A 306 -109.62 132.97 -77.93
N PHE A 307 -109.02 133.39 -76.81
CA PHE A 307 -109.67 134.32 -75.87
C PHE A 307 -110.12 135.65 -76.50
N ASN A 308 -109.31 136.23 -77.40
CA ASN A 308 -109.65 137.48 -78.08
C ASN A 308 -110.77 137.34 -79.13
N ALA A 309 -111.06 136.12 -79.60
CA ALA A 309 -112.22 135.84 -80.46
C ALA A 309 -113.50 135.62 -79.64
N THR A 310 -113.43 134.79 -78.60
CA THR A 310 -114.60 134.32 -77.83
C THR A 310 -115.34 135.45 -77.10
N ILE A 311 -114.64 136.52 -76.68
CA ILE A 311 -115.26 137.71 -76.07
C ILE A 311 -116.30 138.37 -76.98
N ASN A 312 -116.13 138.30 -78.30
CA ASN A 312 -117.05 138.90 -79.26
C ASN A 312 -118.24 137.99 -79.61
N ASP A 313 -118.08 136.67 -79.60
CA ASP A 313 -119.14 135.70 -79.94
C ASP A 313 -120.13 135.45 -78.78
N LEU A 314 -119.64 135.47 -77.53
CA LEU A 314 -120.49 135.24 -76.34
C LEU A 314 -121.62 136.27 -76.19
N ASN A 315 -121.43 137.51 -76.65
CA ASN A 315 -122.48 138.54 -76.64
C ASN A 315 -123.68 138.21 -77.55
N ALA A 316 -123.48 137.43 -78.62
CA ALA A 316 -124.57 137.04 -79.52
C ALA A 316 -125.37 135.85 -78.98
N LYS A 317 -124.70 134.90 -78.32
CA LYS A 317 -125.29 133.58 -77.98
C LYS A 317 -126.27 133.58 -76.81
N VAL A 318 -126.27 134.63 -75.99
CA VAL A 318 -127.21 134.81 -74.88
C VAL A 318 -128.67 134.97 -75.37
N GLN A 319 -128.90 135.43 -76.60
CA GLN A 319 -130.24 135.73 -77.11
C GLN A 319 -131.02 134.54 -77.68
N SER A 320 -130.38 133.40 -78.00
CA SER A 320 -131.07 132.26 -78.63
C SER A 320 -131.57 131.19 -77.66
N LEU A 321 -130.86 130.94 -76.56
CA LEU A 321 -131.15 129.86 -75.61
C LEU A 321 -132.40 130.08 -74.73
N THR A 322 -133.14 131.16 -74.94
CA THR A 322 -134.42 131.42 -74.25
C THR A 322 -135.61 130.67 -74.86
N ALA A 323 -135.52 130.21 -76.13
CA ALA A 323 -136.66 129.67 -76.87
C ALA A 323 -136.87 128.14 -76.70
N GLU A 324 -135.80 127.36 -76.56
CA GLU A 324 -135.83 125.88 -76.71
C GLU A 324 -136.48 125.13 -75.54
N LYS A 325 -136.64 125.78 -74.39
CA LYS A 325 -137.07 125.15 -73.12
C LYS A 325 -138.56 124.75 -73.06
N ALA A 326 -139.37 125.09 -74.05
CA ALA A 326 -140.84 125.04 -73.95
C ALA A 326 -141.50 123.73 -74.43
N GLU A 327 -140.85 122.94 -75.30
CA GLU A 327 -141.58 121.97 -76.15
C GLU A 327 -141.72 120.56 -75.54
N MET A 328 -140.74 120.10 -74.77
CA MET A 328 -140.63 118.73 -74.22
C MET A 328 -141.71 118.32 -73.19
N SER A 329 -142.63 119.22 -72.83
CA SER A 329 -143.55 119.02 -71.68
C SER A 329 -144.91 118.38 -72.05
N LYS A 330 -145.16 118.03 -73.32
CA LYS A 330 -146.52 117.85 -73.85
C LYS A 330 -146.95 116.41 -74.16
N GLU A 331 -146.01 115.47 -74.28
CA GLU A 331 -146.28 114.15 -74.87
C GLU A 331 -146.79 113.10 -73.87
N THR A 332 -146.43 113.22 -72.60
CA THR A 332 -146.62 112.20 -71.54
C THR A 332 -148.09 111.91 -71.15
N GLN A 333 -149.07 112.65 -71.66
CA GLN A 333 -150.43 112.67 -71.09
C GLN A 333 -151.46 111.74 -71.79
N ASN A 334 -151.24 111.32 -73.04
CA ASN A 334 -152.29 110.70 -73.87
C ASN A 334 -152.58 109.20 -73.63
N ILE A 335 -151.65 108.42 -73.07
CA ILE A 335 -151.73 106.94 -73.06
C ILE A 335 -152.79 106.38 -72.09
N LYS A 336 -153.36 107.20 -71.20
CA LYS A 336 -154.07 106.73 -69.99
C LYS A 336 -155.55 106.34 -70.18
N SER A 337 -156.18 106.60 -71.33
CA SER A 337 -157.65 106.63 -71.46
C SER A 337 -158.33 105.46 -72.18
N GLU A 338 -157.61 104.48 -72.75
CA GLU A 338 -158.23 103.46 -73.63
C GLU A 338 -158.75 102.18 -72.94
N ILE A 339 -158.44 101.97 -71.65
CA ILE A 339 -158.47 100.63 -71.03
C ILE A 339 -159.85 100.16 -70.55
N GLU A 340 -160.83 101.05 -70.32
CA GLU A 340 -161.97 100.73 -69.44
C GLU A 340 -163.24 100.14 -70.11
N SER A 341 -163.28 99.96 -71.44
CA SER A 341 -164.53 99.66 -72.17
C SER A 341 -164.90 98.17 -72.35
N SER A 342 -163.97 97.23 -72.17
CA SER A 342 -164.06 95.87 -72.75
C SER A 342 -164.86 94.80 -71.95
N LYS A 343 -165.60 95.18 -70.90
CA LYS A 343 -165.81 94.27 -69.74
C LYS A 343 -167.07 93.37 -69.72
N ALA A 344 -167.95 93.40 -70.72
CA ALA A 344 -169.32 92.86 -70.59
C ALA A 344 -169.58 91.41 -71.05
N ASN A 345 -168.98 90.95 -72.16
CA ASN A 345 -169.55 89.81 -72.93
C ASN A 345 -168.98 88.40 -72.61
N GLN A 346 -168.09 88.25 -71.62
CA GLN A 346 -167.39 86.97 -71.38
C GLN A 346 -168.13 85.93 -70.49
N SER A 347 -169.14 86.35 -69.74
CA SER A 347 -169.64 85.59 -68.57
C SER A 347 -170.19 84.18 -68.88
N GLU A 348 -170.90 84.02 -70.01
CA GLU A 348 -171.67 82.80 -70.28
C GLU A 348 -170.83 81.64 -70.86
N THR A 349 -169.75 81.94 -71.56
CA THR A 349 -168.82 80.93 -72.12
C THR A 349 -168.05 80.19 -71.02
N ILE A 350 -167.64 80.92 -69.97
CA ILE A 350 -166.75 80.41 -68.91
C ILE A 350 -167.38 79.21 -68.20
N LYS A 351 -168.70 79.25 -67.95
CA LYS A 351 -169.37 78.26 -67.10
C LYS A 351 -169.33 76.83 -67.66
N LYS A 352 -169.30 76.64 -68.98
CA LYS A 352 -169.15 75.30 -69.60
C LYS A 352 -167.72 74.76 -69.56
N GLN A 353 -166.73 75.62 -69.38
CA GLN A 353 -165.32 75.20 -69.32
C GLN A 353 -164.95 74.69 -67.92
N THR A 354 -165.57 75.24 -66.86
CA THR A 354 -165.36 74.83 -65.46
C THR A 354 -165.58 73.32 -65.27
N ASP A 355 -166.75 72.81 -65.65
CA ASP A 355 -167.17 71.41 -65.44
C ASP A 355 -166.21 70.40 -66.11
N GLU A 356 -165.63 70.77 -67.27
CA GLU A 356 -164.67 69.94 -68.00
C GLU A 356 -163.27 69.95 -67.36
N TYR A 357 -162.83 71.10 -66.83
CA TYR A 357 -161.56 71.19 -66.10
C TYR A 357 -161.61 70.50 -64.74
N GLU A 358 -162.74 70.56 -64.02
CA GLU A 358 -162.90 69.90 -62.72
C GLU A 358 -162.75 68.36 -62.82
N SER A 359 -163.26 67.79 -63.92
CA SER A 359 -163.05 66.37 -64.26
C SER A 359 -161.56 66.02 -64.52
N LYS A 360 -160.80 66.90 -65.17
CA LYS A 360 -159.35 66.73 -65.39
C LYS A 360 -158.54 66.89 -64.10
N ILE A 361 -158.92 67.82 -63.23
CA ILE A 361 -158.30 68.05 -61.92
C ILE A 361 -158.41 66.79 -61.05
N LYS A 362 -159.56 66.10 -61.05
CA LYS A 362 -159.70 64.85 -60.31
C LYS A 362 -158.71 63.78 -60.77
N ALA A 363 -158.63 63.52 -62.08
CA ALA A 363 -157.73 62.51 -62.63
C ALA A 363 -156.24 62.81 -62.37
N LEU A 364 -155.85 64.09 -62.40
CA LEU A 364 -154.49 64.53 -62.04
C LEU A 364 -154.19 64.35 -60.54
N ASN A 365 -155.15 64.61 -59.66
CA ASN A 365 -154.99 64.38 -58.21
C ASN A 365 -154.85 62.88 -57.87
N ASP A 366 -155.61 62.02 -58.55
CA ASP A 366 -155.49 60.56 -58.40
C ASP A 366 -154.05 60.10 -58.78
N GLN A 367 -153.49 60.60 -59.90
CA GLN A 367 -152.09 60.34 -60.31
C GLN A 367 -151.04 60.92 -59.34
N LEU A 368 -151.26 62.15 -58.86
CA LEU A 368 -150.34 62.82 -57.93
C LEU A 368 -150.25 62.07 -56.58
N THR A 369 -151.34 61.41 -56.18
CA THR A 369 -151.39 60.55 -55.00
C THR A 369 -150.56 59.27 -55.20
N GLU A 370 -150.68 58.60 -56.36
CA GLU A 370 -149.85 57.42 -56.69
C GLU A 370 -148.35 57.77 -56.76
N LEU A 371 -148.00 58.93 -57.33
CA LEU A 371 -146.61 59.40 -57.40
C LEU A 371 -146.03 59.72 -56.01
N LYS A 372 -146.81 60.31 -55.10
CA LYS A 372 -146.39 60.52 -53.70
C LYS A 372 -146.07 59.22 -52.99
N GLN A 373 -146.91 58.19 -53.14
CA GLN A 373 -146.67 56.89 -52.51
C GLN A 373 -145.40 56.21 -53.03
N LYS A 374 -145.09 56.37 -54.33
CA LYS A 374 -143.84 55.87 -54.94
C LYS A 374 -142.61 56.68 -54.48
N LEU A 375 -142.76 57.98 -54.27
CA LEU A 375 -141.71 58.83 -53.71
C LEU A 375 -141.38 58.42 -52.27
N GLU A 376 -142.40 58.33 -51.40
CA GLU A 376 -142.28 57.89 -50.00
C GLU A 376 -141.65 56.49 -49.88
N THR A 377 -142.03 55.55 -50.76
CA THR A 377 -141.38 54.23 -50.84
C THR A 377 -139.89 54.34 -51.22
N SER A 378 -139.55 55.27 -52.10
CA SER A 378 -138.16 55.50 -52.55
C SER A 378 -137.30 56.20 -51.50
N GLU A 379 -137.88 57.16 -50.76
CA GLU A 379 -137.23 57.88 -49.65
C GLU A 379 -136.92 56.94 -48.48
N ASN A 380 -137.85 56.05 -48.12
CA ASN A 380 -137.59 55.02 -47.10
C ASN A 380 -136.48 54.03 -47.53
N ASN A 381 -136.49 53.59 -48.79
CA ASN A 381 -135.41 52.76 -49.34
C ASN A 381 -134.05 53.49 -49.35
N LEU A 382 -134.04 54.81 -49.62
CA LEU A 382 -132.82 55.63 -49.56
C LEU A 382 -132.30 55.72 -48.11
N LYS A 383 -133.19 56.01 -47.15
CA LYS A 383 -132.87 56.09 -45.73
C LYS A 383 -132.25 54.80 -45.20
N GLU A 384 -132.81 53.65 -45.55
CA GLU A 384 -132.27 52.32 -45.18
C GLU A 384 -130.86 52.12 -45.78
N LYS A 385 -130.60 52.59 -47.01
CA LYS A 385 -129.29 52.49 -47.65
C LYS A 385 -128.26 53.44 -47.04
N GLU A 386 -128.65 54.65 -46.62
CA GLU A 386 -127.79 55.55 -45.85
C GLU A 386 -127.38 54.94 -44.50
N ASP A 387 -128.33 54.32 -43.78
CA ASP A 387 -128.06 53.75 -42.47
C ASP A 387 -127.15 52.50 -42.57
N GLN A 388 -127.38 51.66 -43.59
CA GLN A 388 -126.47 50.56 -43.96
C GLN A 388 -125.07 51.07 -44.33
N LEU A 389 -124.96 52.15 -45.09
CA LEU A 389 -123.68 52.73 -45.51
C LEU A 389 -122.94 53.37 -44.31
N THR A 390 -123.67 53.92 -43.35
CA THR A 390 -123.14 54.49 -42.10
C THR A 390 -122.55 53.41 -41.19
N ASP A 391 -123.28 52.30 -40.97
CA ASP A 391 -122.78 51.12 -40.26
C ASP A 391 -121.52 50.52 -40.91
N LEU A 392 -121.53 50.38 -42.25
CA LEU A 392 -120.38 49.87 -42.99
C LEU A 392 -119.14 50.75 -42.83
N ASN A 393 -119.31 52.09 -42.85
CA ASN A 393 -118.22 53.04 -42.74
C ASN A 393 -117.64 53.10 -41.31
N SER A 394 -118.47 52.86 -40.28
CA SER A 394 -118.01 52.65 -38.90
C SER A 394 -117.12 51.40 -38.79
N LYS A 395 -117.61 50.25 -39.28
CA LYS A 395 -116.86 48.97 -39.28
C LYS A 395 -115.57 49.04 -40.10
N TYR A 396 -115.59 49.77 -41.22
CA TYR A 396 -114.38 50.04 -42.01
C TYR A 396 -113.36 50.89 -41.25
N SER A 397 -113.82 51.89 -40.49
CA SER A 397 -112.96 52.73 -39.65
C SER A 397 -112.33 51.95 -38.48
N GLU A 398 -113.09 51.06 -37.83
CA GLU A 398 -112.56 50.13 -36.82
C GLU A 398 -111.53 49.16 -37.43
N SER A 399 -111.81 48.59 -38.60
CA SER A 399 -110.86 47.72 -39.33
C SER A 399 -109.56 48.46 -39.70
N GLN A 400 -109.66 49.70 -40.18
CA GLN A 400 -108.50 50.57 -40.45
C GLN A 400 -107.67 50.85 -39.19
N GLN A 401 -108.32 51.07 -38.04
CA GLN A 401 -107.60 51.28 -36.78
C GLN A 401 -106.95 49.99 -36.25
N ASN A 402 -107.63 48.85 -36.38
CA ASN A 402 -107.07 47.54 -36.01
C ASN A 402 -105.88 47.14 -36.88
N ASN A 403 -105.87 47.50 -38.18
CA ASN A 403 -104.71 47.31 -39.05
C ASN A 403 -103.51 48.14 -38.57
N LYS A 404 -103.69 49.44 -38.27
CA LYS A 404 -102.61 50.30 -37.72
C LYS A 404 -102.04 49.75 -36.41
N ASN A 405 -102.91 49.28 -35.50
CA ASN A 405 -102.48 48.66 -34.25
C ASN A 405 -101.65 47.39 -34.52
N SER A 406 -102.05 46.59 -35.51
CA SER A 406 -101.34 45.38 -35.93
C SER A 406 -99.97 45.68 -36.58
N ASP A 407 -99.90 46.72 -37.41
CA ASP A 407 -98.66 47.20 -38.02
C ASP A 407 -97.65 47.69 -36.96
N GLN A 408 -98.12 48.40 -35.94
CA GLN A 408 -97.30 48.82 -34.80
C GLN A 408 -96.73 47.62 -34.02
N ILE A 409 -97.55 46.62 -33.72
CA ILE A 409 -97.11 45.37 -33.06
C ILE A 409 -96.09 44.62 -33.93
N LEU A 410 -96.31 44.57 -35.26
CA LEU A 410 -95.35 44.02 -36.22
C LEU A 410 -94.00 44.76 -36.19
N GLN A 411 -94.03 46.09 -36.08
CA GLN A 411 -92.82 46.92 -36.03
C GLN A 411 -92.05 46.77 -34.70
N GLU A 412 -92.75 46.65 -33.57
CA GLU A 412 -92.13 46.32 -32.27
C GLU A 412 -91.50 44.92 -32.29
N LEU A 413 -92.23 43.90 -32.74
CA LEU A 413 -91.72 42.52 -32.83
C LEU A 413 -90.51 42.41 -33.75
N LYS A 414 -90.51 43.14 -34.88
CA LYS A 414 -89.38 43.19 -35.81
C LYS A 414 -88.15 43.83 -35.19
N SER A 415 -88.33 44.94 -34.48
CA SER A 415 -87.25 45.64 -33.75
C SER A 415 -86.68 44.76 -32.62
N LYS A 416 -87.56 44.05 -31.90
CA LYS A 416 -87.18 43.13 -30.82
C LYS A 416 -86.45 41.89 -31.34
N ASN A 417 -86.83 41.37 -32.50
CA ASN A 417 -86.08 40.30 -33.16
C ASN A 417 -84.68 40.75 -33.58
N GLN A 418 -84.51 41.94 -34.15
CA GLN A 418 -83.15 42.46 -34.47
C GLN A 418 -82.27 42.56 -33.21
N SER A 419 -82.82 43.04 -32.08
CA SER A 419 -82.09 43.07 -30.81
C SER A 419 -81.75 41.67 -30.26
N ASN A 420 -82.63 40.69 -30.46
CA ASN A 420 -82.35 39.28 -30.15
C ASN A 420 -81.25 38.71 -31.06
N ASP A 421 -81.28 39.01 -32.36
CA ASP A 421 -80.28 38.55 -33.34
C ASP A 421 -78.88 39.13 -33.04
N GLU A 422 -78.79 40.41 -32.67
CA GLU A 422 -77.57 41.04 -32.16
C GLU A 422 -77.07 40.36 -30.88
N THR A 423 -77.98 40.03 -29.95
CA THR A 423 -77.65 39.33 -28.70
C THR A 423 -77.13 37.92 -28.97
N ILE A 424 -77.76 37.18 -29.90
CA ILE A 424 -77.33 35.84 -30.34
C ILE A 424 -75.97 35.91 -31.04
N SER A 425 -75.74 36.92 -31.90
CA SER A 425 -74.45 37.15 -32.55
C SER A 425 -73.33 37.38 -31.53
N ASN A 426 -73.57 38.23 -30.53
CA ASN A 426 -72.62 38.49 -29.44
C ASN A 426 -72.35 37.25 -28.59
N LEU A 427 -73.38 36.45 -28.27
CA LEU A 427 -73.22 35.19 -27.54
C LEU A 427 -72.43 34.15 -28.36
N ASN A 428 -72.70 34.02 -29.66
CA ASN A 428 -71.96 33.11 -30.55
C ASN A 428 -70.47 33.50 -30.68
N ASN A 429 -70.18 34.80 -30.77
CA ASN A 429 -68.80 35.29 -30.74
C ASN A 429 -68.12 34.96 -29.39
N LYS A 430 -68.83 35.10 -28.26
CA LYS A 430 -68.31 34.74 -26.93
C LYS A 430 -68.08 33.25 -26.76
N ILE A 431 -68.96 32.40 -27.30
CA ILE A 431 -68.78 30.95 -27.36
C ILE A 431 -67.50 30.61 -28.14
N LYS A 432 -67.30 31.23 -29.31
CA LYS A 432 -66.12 31.01 -30.16
C LYS A 432 -64.80 31.44 -29.51
N GLU A 433 -64.79 32.52 -28.72
CA GLU A 433 -63.63 32.88 -27.89
C GLU A 433 -63.35 31.81 -26.80
N LEU A 434 -64.39 31.32 -26.14
CA LEU A 434 -64.27 30.30 -25.10
C LEU A 434 -63.81 28.95 -25.68
N GLU A 435 -64.31 28.54 -26.85
CA GLU A 435 -63.84 27.37 -27.59
C GLU A 435 -62.36 27.49 -27.95
N GLY A 436 -61.91 28.65 -28.45
CA GLY A 436 -60.49 28.92 -28.70
C GLY A 436 -59.64 28.84 -27.44
N THR A 437 -60.13 29.38 -26.32
CA THR A 437 -59.46 29.34 -25.02
C THR A 437 -59.39 27.91 -24.45
N ILE A 438 -60.42 27.10 -24.67
CA ILE A 438 -60.44 25.68 -24.30
C ILE A 438 -59.47 24.88 -25.18
N ALA A 439 -59.32 25.23 -26.47
CA ALA A 439 -58.35 24.59 -27.35
C ALA A 439 -56.90 24.85 -26.91
N THR A 440 -56.54 26.09 -26.57
CA THR A 440 -55.19 26.41 -26.05
C THR A 440 -54.93 25.73 -24.71
N LEU A 441 -55.86 25.81 -23.75
CA LEU A 441 -55.73 25.15 -22.44
C LEU A 441 -55.58 23.62 -22.53
N ASN A 442 -56.16 22.97 -23.54
CA ASN A 442 -55.96 21.53 -23.77
C ASN A 442 -54.57 21.19 -24.31
N GLU A 443 -54.01 22.02 -25.18
CA GLU A 443 -52.64 21.83 -25.69
C GLU A 443 -51.59 22.20 -24.62
N ASP A 444 -51.83 23.22 -23.80
CA ASP A 444 -51.04 23.54 -22.60
C ASP A 444 -51.05 22.38 -21.59
N LYS A 445 -52.22 21.80 -21.33
CA LYS A 445 -52.36 20.59 -20.49
C LYS A 445 -51.57 19.40 -21.04
N LYS A 446 -51.57 19.23 -22.36
CA LYS A 446 -50.86 18.14 -23.07
C LYS A 446 -49.34 18.33 -23.02
N THR A 447 -48.84 19.55 -23.20
CA THR A 447 -47.40 19.84 -23.03
C THR A 447 -46.97 19.68 -21.56
N LEU A 448 -47.78 20.10 -20.60
CA LEU A 448 -47.56 19.86 -19.16
C LEU A 448 -47.45 18.37 -18.81
N ILE A 449 -48.28 17.51 -19.41
CA ILE A 449 -48.19 16.05 -19.24
C ILE A 449 -46.84 15.54 -19.74
N SER A 450 -46.44 15.87 -20.99
CA SER A 450 -45.17 15.42 -21.55
C SER A 450 -43.94 15.96 -20.78
N ILE A 451 -44.00 17.19 -20.26
CA ILE A 451 -42.96 17.75 -19.38
C ILE A 451 -42.88 16.94 -18.07
N THR A 452 -44.03 16.57 -17.49
CA THR A 452 -44.10 15.80 -16.24
C THR A 452 -43.58 14.37 -16.43
N GLU A 453 -43.89 13.73 -17.56
CA GLU A 453 -43.37 12.41 -17.92
C GLU A 453 -41.85 12.45 -18.15
N LEU A 454 -41.35 13.44 -18.91
CA LEU A 454 -39.92 13.63 -19.15
C LEU A 454 -39.14 13.89 -17.85
N ASN A 455 -39.69 14.69 -16.94
CA ASN A 455 -39.06 14.96 -15.65
C ASN A 455 -39.06 13.71 -14.75
N ASN A 456 -40.14 12.92 -14.74
CA ASN A 456 -40.17 11.63 -14.05
C ASN A 456 -39.18 10.62 -14.62
N ALA A 457 -38.98 10.59 -15.95
CA ALA A 457 -37.96 9.75 -16.58
C ALA A 457 -36.54 10.17 -16.15
N LYS A 458 -36.21 11.46 -16.25
CA LYS A 458 -34.91 12.01 -15.80
C LYS A 458 -34.67 11.81 -14.31
N ALA A 459 -35.69 11.91 -13.47
CA ALA A 459 -35.58 11.64 -12.03
C ALA A 459 -35.25 10.17 -11.75
N LYS A 460 -35.93 9.22 -12.42
CA LYS A 460 -35.62 7.78 -12.33
C LYS A 460 -34.21 7.48 -12.81
N GLU A 461 -33.79 8.05 -13.93
CA GLU A 461 -32.43 7.90 -14.47
C GLU A 461 -31.39 8.43 -13.47
N ARG A 462 -31.60 9.63 -12.92
CA ARG A 462 -30.67 10.22 -11.94
C ARG A 462 -30.57 9.42 -10.64
N ILE A 463 -31.69 8.87 -10.16
CA ILE A 463 -31.71 7.94 -9.02
C ILE A 463 -30.91 6.67 -9.36
N HIS A 464 -31.02 6.12 -10.57
CA HIS A 464 -30.26 4.95 -10.99
C HIS A 464 -28.75 5.25 -11.09
N GLN A 465 -28.36 6.38 -11.68
CA GLN A 465 -26.97 6.87 -11.71
C GLN A 465 -26.38 6.98 -10.30
N LEU A 466 -27.07 7.68 -9.39
CA LEU A 466 -26.63 7.86 -8.00
C LEU A 466 -26.54 6.52 -7.23
N LYS A 467 -27.46 5.58 -7.48
CA LYS A 467 -27.45 4.26 -6.86
C LYS A 467 -26.28 3.39 -7.34
N ASN A 468 -25.87 3.53 -8.60
CA ASN A 468 -24.67 2.86 -9.11
C ASN A 468 -23.41 3.51 -8.54
N GLN A 469 -23.28 4.85 -8.59
CA GLN A 469 -22.14 5.57 -7.97
C GLN A 469 -21.95 5.22 -6.49
N LEU A 470 -23.04 5.05 -5.72
CA LEU A 470 -22.98 4.61 -4.33
C LEU A 470 -22.52 3.14 -4.20
N ARG A 471 -22.93 2.24 -5.10
CA ARG A 471 -22.42 0.85 -5.13
C ARG A 471 -20.92 0.87 -5.40
N ASP A 472 -20.49 1.57 -6.44
CA ASP A 472 -19.09 1.59 -6.89
C ASP A 472 -18.17 2.13 -5.78
N SER A 473 -18.62 3.16 -5.04
CA SER A 473 -17.92 3.70 -3.86
C SER A 473 -17.89 2.73 -2.68
N ILE A 474 -18.95 1.94 -2.45
CA ILE A 474 -18.96 0.88 -1.41
C ILE A 474 -18.01 -0.26 -1.80
N GLU A 475 -17.96 -0.63 -3.08
CA GLU A 475 -17.07 -1.68 -3.59
C GLU A 475 -15.59 -1.28 -3.50
N GLN A 476 -15.28 -0.02 -3.80
CA GLN A 476 -13.95 0.55 -3.53
C GLN A 476 -13.61 0.50 -2.03
N HIS A 477 -14.47 1.02 -1.15
CA HIS A 477 -14.19 1.04 0.30
C HIS A 477 -14.10 -0.36 0.90
N ASN A 478 -14.88 -1.34 0.44
CA ASN A 478 -14.73 -2.73 0.85
C ASN A 478 -13.36 -3.32 0.43
N THR A 479 -12.86 -2.94 -0.75
CA THR A 479 -11.54 -3.34 -1.24
C THR A 479 -10.42 -2.69 -0.40
N GLU A 480 -10.55 -1.41 -0.07
CA GLU A 480 -9.65 -0.68 0.84
C GLU A 480 -9.64 -1.29 2.24
N VAL A 481 -10.81 -1.63 2.79
CA VAL A 481 -10.95 -2.30 4.09
C VAL A 481 -10.27 -3.67 4.09
N HIS A 482 -10.47 -4.52 3.07
CA HIS A 482 -9.76 -5.80 2.99
C HIS A 482 -8.24 -5.63 2.90
N GLY A 483 -7.74 -4.63 2.17
CA GLY A 483 -6.30 -4.31 2.15
C GLY A 483 -5.77 -3.95 3.55
N ILE A 484 -6.51 -3.12 4.29
CA ILE A 484 -6.20 -2.72 5.67
C ILE A 484 -6.30 -3.92 6.63
N GLU A 485 -7.24 -4.84 6.43
CA GLU A 485 -7.36 -6.06 7.24
C GLU A 485 -6.20 -7.04 7.02
N ASP A 486 -5.75 -7.21 5.78
CA ASP A 486 -4.55 -7.98 5.44
C ASP A 486 -3.27 -7.35 6.02
N GLU A 487 -3.15 -6.02 6.02
CA GLU A 487 -2.04 -5.33 6.69
C GLU A 487 -2.11 -5.48 8.21
N ARG A 488 -3.30 -5.28 8.81
CA ARG A 488 -3.53 -5.50 10.25
C ARG A 488 -3.16 -6.93 10.66
N LYS A 489 -3.44 -7.92 9.81
CA LYS A 489 -3.05 -9.32 10.03
C LYS A 489 -1.53 -9.51 9.98
N LYS A 490 -0.83 -8.97 8.97
CA LYS A 490 0.65 -9.02 8.89
C LYS A 490 1.31 -8.40 10.13
N PHE A 491 0.83 -7.25 10.58
CA PHE A 491 1.33 -6.60 11.80
C PHE A 491 1.01 -7.42 13.06
N GLN A 492 -0.15 -8.09 13.14
CA GLN A 492 -0.49 -8.98 14.25
C GLN A 492 0.44 -10.21 14.28
N ASP A 493 0.69 -10.85 13.14
CA ASP A 493 1.61 -11.98 13.00
C ASP A 493 3.05 -11.58 13.39
N GLU A 494 3.50 -10.37 13.01
CA GLU A 494 4.80 -9.81 13.43
C GLU A 494 4.84 -9.53 14.93
N ILE A 495 3.80 -8.90 15.49
CA ILE A 495 3.68 -8.63 16.94
C ILE A 495 3.76 -9.92 17.75
N ASP A 496 3.09 -11.00 17.34
CA ASP A 496 3.12 -12.28 18.04
C ASP A 496 4.46 -13.01 17.85
N GLY A 497 5.09 -12.90 16.67
CA GLY A 497 6.47 -13.32 16.45
C GLY A 497 7.49 -12.58 17.33
N LEU A 498 7.30 -11.27 17.56
CA LEU A 498 8.11 -10.45 18.45
C LEU A 498 7.88 -10.81 19.93
N LYS A 499 6.63 -11.01 20.37
CA LYS A 499 6.31 -11.53 21.73
C LYS A 499 7.00 -12.87 21.98
N LEU A 500 7.02 -13.77 20.99
CA LEU A 500 7.62 -15.09 21.13
C LEU A 500 9.17 -15.03 21.21
N LYS A 501 9.80 -14.10 20.49
CA LYS A 501 11.24 -13.76 20.68
C LYS A 501 11.51 -13.18 22.07
N LEU A 502 10.71 -12.20 22.50
CA LEU A 502 10.81 -11.57 23.82
C LEU A 502 10.66 -12.60 24.96
N LYS A 503 9.74 -13.55 24.82
CA LYS A 503 9.59 -14.64 25.78
C LYS A 503 10.85 -15.50 25.85
N LYS A 504 11.40 -15.95 24.72
CA LYS A 504 12.66 -16.73 24.69
C LYS A 504 13.80 -15.99 25.36
N GLN A 505 13.99 -14.71 25.06
CA GLN A 505 15.02 -13.88 25.69
C GLN A 505 14.77 -13.67 27.20
N GLY A 506 13.51 -13.60 27.64
CA GLY A 506 13.15 -13.59 29.06
C GLY A 506 13.43 -14.91 29.77
N ASP A 507 13.15 -16.04 29.13
CA ASP A 507 13.46 -17.39 29.63
C ASP A 507 14.99 -17.62 29.69
N GLU A 508 15.74 -17.16 28.68
CA GLU A 508 17.21 -17.14 28.64
C GLU A 508 17.79 -16.26 29.76
N ALA A 509 17.29 -15.02 29.93
CA ALA A 509 17.72 -14.12 31.01
C ALA A 509 17.39 -14.69 32.41
N SER A 510 16.28 -15.41 32.55
CA SER A 510 15.93 -16.17 33.76
C SER A 510 16.92 -17.32 34.01
N GLY A 511 17.38 -17.99 32.94
CA GLY A 511 18.48 -18.97 32.97
C GLY A 511 19.78 -18.34 33.46
N TYR A 512 20.29 -17.32 32.78
CA TYR A 512 21.52 -16.61 33.17
C TYR A 512 21.45 -16.08 34.60
N LYS A 513 20.30 -15.57 35.05
CA LYS A 513 20.10 -15.11 36.43
C LYS A 513 20.24 -16.23 37.47
N LYS A 514 19.84 -17.47 37.14
CA LYS A 514 20.06 -18.64 38.00
C LYS A 514 21.53 -19.06 38.01
N THR A 515 22.19 -19.06 36.86
CA THR A 515 23.64 -19.34 36.76
C THR A 515 24.43 -18.34 37.59
N ILE A 516 24.26 -17.03 37.36
CA ILE A 516 24.94 -15.97 38.13
C ILE A 516 24.66 -16.05 39.64
N ALA A 517 23.48 -16.53 40.06
CA ALA A 517 23.19 -16.78 41.47
C ALA A 517 23.94 -18.00 42.03
N SER A 518 24.09 -19.07 41.24
CA SER A 518 24.92 -20.24 41.58
C SER A 518 26.40 -19.87 41.65
N ASP A 519 26.93 -19.24 40.59
CA ASP A 519 28.29 -18.74 40.50
C ASP A 519 28.59 -17.77 41.65
N GLY A 520 27.62 -16.93 42.04
CA GLY A 520 27.74 -16.03 43.19
C GLY A 520 27.89 -16.75 44.53
N VAL A 521 27.23 -17.90 44.72
CA VAL A 521 27.39 -18.75 45.91
C VAL A 521 28.73 -19.48 45.88
N GLU A 522 29.17 -19.97 44.73
CA GLU A 522 30.48 -20.60 44.55
C GLU A 522 31.64 -19.61 44.73
N ILE A 523 31.50 -18.38 44.22
CA ILE A 523 32.43 -17.28 44.48
C ILE A 523 32.45 -16.93 45.98
N GLN A 524 31.34 -17.02 46.71
CA GLN A 524 31.34 -16.82 48.16
C GLN A 524 32.05 -17.94 48.93
N SER A 525 31.85 -19.22 48.56
CA SER A 525 32.56 -20.33 49.20
C SER A 525 34.06 -20.31 48.87
N LEU A 526 34.43 -20.06 47.62
CA LEU A 526 35.82 -19.89 47.19
C LEU A 526 36.50 -18.71 47.90
N ASN A 527 35.83 -17.55 48.05
CA ASN A 527 36.38 -16.43 48.81
C ASN A 527 36.57 -16.76 50.30
N LYS A 528 35.68 -17.55 50.91
CA LYS A 528 35.85 -18.05 52.28
C LYS A 528 37.09 -18.94 52.39
N THR A 529 37.26 -19.91 51.48
CA THR A 529 38.45 -20.77 51.46
C THR A 529 39.73 -20.00 51.16
N ILE A 530 39.69 -18.97 50.30
CA ILE A 530 40.83 -18.06 50.08
C ILE A 530 41.16 -17.25 51.34
N ALA A 531 40.17 -16.85 52.14
CA ALA A 531 40.41 -16.17 53.41
C ALA A 531 41.03 -17.13 54.45
N GLU A 532 40.55 -18.38 54.52
CA GLU A 532 41.10 -19.44 55.38
C GLU A 532 42.56 -19.75 55.00
N LEU A 533 42.85 -19.97 53.72
CA LEU A 533 44.21 -20.17 53.20
C LEU A 533 45.13 -18.96 53.40
N ARG A 534 44.61 -17.72 53.39
CA ARG A 534 45.40 -16.53 53.71
C ARG A 534 45.84 -16.50 55.18
N VAL A 535 44.98 -16.93 56.10
CA VAL A 535 45.33 -17.06 57.52
C VAL A 535 46.39 -18.15 57.71
N GLU A 536 46.26 -19.28 57.02
CA GLU A 536 47.24 -20.37 57.05
C GLU A 536 48.61 -19.93 56.48
N ILE A 537 48.62 -19.23 55.33
CA ILE A 537 49.84 -18.65 54.74
C ILE A 537 50.51 -17.64 55.68
N GLU A 538 49.75 -16.83 56.42
CA GLU A 538 50.33 -15.88 57.39
C GLU A 538 50.88 -16.61 58.63
N GLY A 539 50.25 -17.71 59.06
CA GLY A 539 50.82 -18.62 60.05
C GLY A 539 52.15 -19.24 59.60
N LEU A 540 52.20 -19.73 58.35
CA LEU A 540 53.42 -20.27 57.75
C LEU A 540 54.51 -19.22 57.58
N ARG A 541 54.17 -17.95 57.30
CA ARG A 541 55.12 -16.82 57.32
C ARG A 541 55.69 -16.57 58.71
N GLY A 542 54.88 -16.69 59.76
CA GLY A 542 55.35 -16.63 61.15
C GLY A 542 56.38 -17.73 61.46
N VAL A 543 56.13 -18.96 60.99
CA VAL A 543 57.09 -20.08 61.10
C VAL A 543 58.35 -19.84 60.27
N GLN A 544 58.23 -19.35 59.03
CA GLN A 544 59.39 -19.04 58.19
C GLN A 544 60.25 -17.96 58.81
N LYS A 545 59.66 -16.89 59.37
CA LYS A 545 60.42 -15.86 60.07
C LYS A 545 61.20 -16.44 61.25
N ALA A 546 60.59 -17.29 62.07
CA ALA A 546 61.29 -17.95 63.18
C ALA A 546 62.44 -18.86 62.69
N ASN A 547 62.31 -19.48 61.51
CA ASN A 547 63.37 -20.23 60.86
C ASN A 547 64.49 -19.31 60.32
N ASP A 548 64.17 -18.14 59.78
CA ASP A 548 65.14 -17.14 59.34
C ASP A 548 65.91 -16.55 60.54
N ASP A 549 65.20 -16.21 61.63
CA ASP A 549 65.78 -15.74 62.90
C ASP A 549 66.74 -16.80 63.49
N LEU A 550 66.34 -18.08 63.52
CA LEU A 550 67.20 -19.21 63.94
C LEU A 550 68.39 -19.44 63.00
N GLN A 551 68.26 -19.20 61.69
CA GLN A 551 69.36 -19.34 60.74
C GLN A 551 70.41 -18.24 60.93
N GLU A 552 70.01 -17.01 61.26
CA GLU A 552 70.96 -15.95 61.58
C GLU A 552 71.66 -16.17 62.93
N GLU A 553 70.94 -16.67 63.94
CA GLU A 553 71.56 -17.13 65.20
C GLU A 553 72.60 -18.24 64.94
N LEU A 554 72.25 -19.25 64.14
CA LEU A 554 73.17 -20.32 63.73
C LEU A 554 74.33 -19.81 62.86
N ARG A 555 74.12 -18.75 62.06
CA ARG A 555 75.18 -18.08 61.28
C ARG A 555 76.15 -17.33 62.19
N SER A 556 75.65 -16.68 63.24
CA SER A 556 76.48 -16.01 64.24
C SER A 556 77.37 -17.00 65.02
N ALA A 557 76.80 -18.13 65.46
CA ALA A 557 77.55 -19.21 66.13
C ALA A 557 78.61 -19.83 65.21
N ARG A 558 78.29 -20.05 63.92
CA ARG A 558 79.27 -20.50 62.92
C ARG A 558 80.40 -19.50 62.70
N LEU A 559 80.11 -18.20 62.72
CA LEU A 559 81.12 -17.15 62.62
C LEU A 559 82.07 -17.18 63.83
N GLU A 560 81.52 -17.29 65.05
CA GLU A 560 82.31 -17.39 66.28
C GLU A 560 83.20 -18.64 66.33
N ILE A 561 82.68 -19.79 65.90
CA ILE A 561 83.45 -21.03 65.73
C ILE A 561 84.58 -20.85 64.70
N THR A 562 84.32 -20.12 63.61
CA THR A 562 85.33 -19.85 62.57
C THR A 562 86.47 -18.99 63.12
N THR A 563 86.15 -17.91 63.84
CA THR A 563 87.15 -17.04 64.49
C THR A 563 88.01 -17.85 65.46
N LYS A 564 87.40 -18.59 66.39
CA LYS A 564 88.12 -19.44 67.36
C LYS A 564 89.00 -20.51 66.70
N SER A 565 88.56 -21.06 65.56
CA SER A 565 89.34 -22.03 64.78
C SER A 565 90.56 -21.37 64.11
N GLN A 566 90.43 -20.12 63.68
CA GLN A 566 91.51 -19.35 63.07
C GLN A 566 92.52 -18.86 64.12
N ASP A 567 92.07 -18.50 65.32
CA ASP A 567 92.95 -18.18 66.45
C ASP A 567 93.81 -19.39 66.86
N LEU A 568 93.22 -20.58 66.95
CA LEU A 568 93.94 -21.85 67.17
C LEU A 568 94.98 -22.14 66.06
N SER A 569 94.69 -21.78 64.82
CA SER A 569 95.65 -21.92 63.70
C SER A 569 96.83 -20.93 63.82
N ASN A 570 96.57 -19.72 64.31
CA ASN A 570 97.60 -18.73 64.60
C ASN A 570 98.52 -19.19 65.76
N GLU A 571 97.95 -19.73 66.84
CA GLU A 571 98.74 -20.31 67.95
C GLU A 571 99.58 -21.52 67.49
N THR A 572 99.03 -22.36 66.62
CA THR A 572 99.74 -23.52 66.06
C THR A 572 100.97 -23.06 65.25
N THR A 573 100.80 -22.13 64.32
CA THR A 573 101.92 -21.58 63.53
C THR A 573 102.92 -20.77 64.35
N GLN A 574 102.53 -20.26 65.53
CA GLN A 574 103.46 -19.68 66.50
C GLN A 574 104.30 -20.77 67.20
N ASN A 575 103.70 -21.91 67.59
CA ASN A 575 104.42 -23.04 68.16
C ASN A 575 105.39 -23.70 67.15
N ASP A 576 105.01 -23.80 65.87
CA ASP A 576 105.90 -24.27 64.79
C ASP A 576 107.15 -23.38 64.68
N ARG A 577 106.97 -22.05 64.72
CA ARG A 577 108.09 -21.09 64.70
C ARG A 577 109.01 -21.22 65.92
N LEU A 578 108.47 -21.45 67.11
CA LEU A 578 109.26 -21.69 68.33
C LEU A 578 110.06 -23.00 68.23
N THR A 579 109.45 -24.04 67.66
CA THR A 579 110.09 -25.35 67.42
C THR A 579 111.21 -25.26 66.38
N GLN A 580 111.00 -24.52 65.29
CA GLN A 580 112.03 -24.21 64.29
C GLN A 580 113.22 -23.47 64.92
N LEU A 581 112.94 -22.45 65.75
CA LEU A 581 113.97 -21.65 66.41
C LEU A 581 114.81 -22.47 67.40
N LEU A 582 114.20 -23.44 68.10
CA LEU A 582 114.90 -24.40 68.96
C LEU A 582 115.89 -25.27 68.16
N ASN A 583 115.44 -25.83 67.04
CA ASN A 583 116.26 -26.68 66.16
C ASN A 583 117.46 -25.89 65.59
N ASP A 584 117.24 -24.63 65.16
CA ASP A 584 118.33 -23.76 64.69
C ASP A 584 119.38 -23.48 65.79
N LYS A 585 118.95 -23.28 67.04
CA LYS A 585 119.85 -23.13 68.19
C LYS A 585 120.64 -24.41 68.48
N GLU A 586 120.00 -25.57 68.38
CA GLU A 586 120.62 -26.87 68.61
C GLU A 586 121.67 -27.20 67.53
N GLN A 587 121.43 -26.85 66.26
CA GLN A 587 122.44 -26.92 65.21
C GLN A 587 123.65 -26.00 65.45
N ILE A 588 123.43 -24.79 65.99
CA ILE A 588 124.53 -23.88 66.36
C ILE A 588 125.38 -24.45 67.50
N ILE A 589 124.74 -25.05 68.51
CA ILE A 589 125.43 -25.73 69.63
C ILE A 589 126.31 -26.88 69.12
N ASN A 590 125.80 -27.70 68.19
CA ASN A 590 126.57 -28.80 67.61
C ASN A 590 127.78 -28.29 66.78
N LYS A 591 127.62 -27.25 65.95
CA LYS A 591 128.73 -26.64 65.20
C LYS A 591 129.83 -26.06 66.11
N LEU A 592 129.45 -25.46 67.25
CA LEU A 592 130.41 -25.00 68.27
C LEU A 592 131.17 -26.17 68.90
N LYS A 593 130.47 -27.27 69.22
CA LYS A 593 131.05 -28.50 69.80
C LYS A 593 132.09 -29.13 68.88
N ASP A 594 131.80 -29.25 67.58
CA ASP A 594 132.72 -29.77 66.58
C ASP A 594 133.97 -28.88 66.44
N THR A 595 133.78 -27.55 66.44
CA THR A 595 134.87 -26.56 66.35
C THR A 595 135.85 -26.70 67.52
N ILE A 596 135.34 -26.83 68.75
CA ILE A 596 136.16 -27.06 69.95
C ILE A 596 136.93 -28.39 69.86
N GLN A 597 136.27 -29.45 69.37
CA GLN A 597 136.92 -30.75 69.20
C GLN A 597 138.03 -30.74 68.14
N MET A 598 137.96 -29.86 67.14
CA MET A 598 139.01 -29.68 66.14
C MET A 598 140.24 -28.95 66.70
N TYR A 599 140.05 -27.86 67.48
CA TYR A 599 141.16 -27.15 68.12
C TYR A 599 141.98 -28.05 69.06
N ASN A 600 141.31 -28.91 69.83
CA ASN A 600 141.97 -29.86 70.73
C ASN A 600 142.88 -30.87 69.99
N LYS A 601 142.58 -31.21 68.72
CA LYS A 601 143.48 -32.02 67.88
C LYS A 601 144.67 -31.21 67.33
N GLN A 602 144.48 -29.92 67.10
CA GLN A 602 145.49 -29.06 66.49
C GLN A 602 146.63 -28.69 67.46
N ASP A 603 146.35 -28.57 68.76
CA ASP A 603 147.41 -28.33 69.77
C ASP A 603 148.26 -29.58 70.06
N ALA A 604 147.66 -30.78 70.03
CA ALA A 604 148.40 -32.04 70.17
C ALA A 604 149.50 -32.20 69.10
N ALA A 605 149.25 -31.73 67.87
CA ALA A 605 150.22 -31.81 66.77
C ALA A 605 151.41 -30.84 66.91
N LYS A 606 151.24 -29.67 67.52
CA LYS A 606 152.32 -28.66 67.68
C LYS A 606 153.40 -29.12 68.65
N SER A 607 153.02 -29.93 69.64
CA SER A 607 153.93 -30.46 70.66
C SER A 607 155.07 -31.28 70.03
N THR A 608 154.76 -32.10 69.03
CA THR A 608 155.72 -32.99 68.36
C THR A 608 156.77 -32.21 67.56
N THR A 609 156.34 -31.22 66.77
CA THR A 609 157.22 -30.43 65.89
C THR A 609 158.27 -29.59 66.61
N ILE A 610 158.11 -29.34 67.92
CA ILE A 610 159.06 -28.55 68.71
C ILE A 610 160.33 -29.36 69.06
N GLU A 611 160.22 -30.69 69.19
CA GLU A 611 161.36 -31.53 69.56
C GLU A 611 162.20 -31.94 68.34
N GLU A 612 161.60 -32.01 67.14
CA GLU A 612 162.31 -32.26 65.88
C GLU A 612 163.25 -31.10 65.52
N LEU A 613 162.79 -29.85 65.68
CA LEU A 613 163.58 -28.64 65.42
C LEU A 613 164.82 -28.46 66.32
N ARG A 614 164.91 -29.22 67.42
CA ARG A 614 166.11 -29.23 68.29
C ARG A 614 167.27 -30.05 67.73
N VAL A 615 167.00 -30.98 66.81
CA VAL A 615 168.03 -31.87 66.23
C VAL A 615 168.71 -31.23 65.02
N GLU A 616 167.95 -30.52 64.18
CA GLU A 616 168.42 -30.03 62.87
C GLU A 616 169.41 -28.85 62.99
N ILE A 617 169.27 -28.02 64.02
CA ILE A 617 170.18 -26.88 64.30
C ILE A 617 171.64 -27.33 64.53
N CYS A 618 171.86 -28.57 64.97
CA CYS A 618 173.21 -29.11 65.18
C CYS A 618 173.96 -29.48 63.89
N GLN A 619 173.31 -29.51 62.72
CA GLN A 619 173.90 -30.11 61.49
C GLN A 619 174.21 -29.12 60.36
N LEU A 620 173.61 -27.91 60.36
CA LEU A 620 173.73 -26.99 59.22
C LEU A 620 174.85 -25.95 59.35
N THR A 621 175.32 -25.65 60.57
CA THR A 621 176.41 -24.68 60.83
C THR A 621 177.75 -25.12 60.22
N GLU A 622 177.98 -26.42 60.09
CA GLU A 622 179.26 -26.98 59.62
C GLU A 622 179.46 -26.90 58.10
N LYS A 623 178.42 -26.57 57.32
CA LYS A 623 178.41 -26.74 55.85
C LYS A 623 178.54 -25.46 55.03
N ILE A 624 178.45 -24.27 55.64
CA ILE A 624 178.58 -22.97 54.95
C ILE A 624 180.02 -22.43 55.10
N ALA A 625 181.00 -23.25 54.74
CA ALA A 625 182.41 -22.88 54.80
C ALA A 625 182.95 -22.24 53.49
N GLN A 626 182.39 -22.64 52.33
CA GLN A 626 182.90 -22.34 50.97
C GLN A 626 181.67 -22.32 50.01
N LEU A 627 181.15 -21.19 49.52
CA LEU A 627 181.64 -20.29 48.45
C LEU A 627 181.80 -20.97 47.06
N SER A 628 181.29 -20.49 45.90
CA SER A 628 180.22 -19.50 45.53
C SER A 628 180.11 -19.37 43.98
N VAL A 629 178.92 -19.05 43.41
CA VAL A 629 178.58 -18.49 42.03
C VAL A 629 177.57 -19.29 41.15
N ALA A 630 176.81 -18.56 40.28
CA ALA A 630 175.83 -18.96 39.21
C ALA A 630 174.33 -19.10 39.63
N SER A 631 173.28 -18.93 38.78
CA SER A 631 173.18 -18.88 37.29
C SER A 631 171.99 -18.01 36.73
N ASN A 632 171.55 -18.23 35.47
CA ASN A 632 170.72 -17.41 34.54
C ASN A 632 169.87 -18.31 33.57
N LYS A 633 168.93 -17.92 32.66
CA LYS A 633 167.97 -16.79 32.38
C LYS A 633 167.33 -17.04 30.98
N ASP A 634 166.01 -16.81 30.71
CA ASP A 634 165.43 -16.44 29.37
C ASP A 634 163.88 -16.27 29.24
N GLN A 635 163.40 -15.83 28.04
CA GLN A 635 162.02 -15.76 27.48
C GLN A 635 160.99 -14.73 28.05
N SER A 636 160.46 -13.71 27.34
CA SER A 636 160.93 -12.88 26.19
C SER A 636 160.14 -12.77 24.86
N ASP A 637 158.96 -13.40 24.63
CA ASP A 637 158.27 -13.28 23.31
C ASP A 637 156.74 -13.06 23.27
N LEU A 638 155.96 -13.47 24.29
CA LEU A 638 154.50 -13.64 24.10
C LEU A 638 153.65 -12.35 24.16
N ILE A 639 154.18 -11.24 24.69
CA ILE A 639 153.38 -10.08 25.11
C ILE A 639 152.84 -9.26 23.92
N SER A 640 153.66 -8.98 22.91
CA SER A 640 153.33 -8.04 21.82
C SER A 640 152.25 -8.51 20.83
N LYS A 641 151.63 -9.69 21.04
CA LYS A 641 150.65 -10.27 20.11
C LYS A 641 149.20 -10.26 20.62
N LEU A 642 148.96 -9.95 21.90
CA LEU A 642 147.62 -9.87 22.49
C LEU A 642 147.06 -8.44 22.57
N GLU A 643 147.88 -7.41 22.34
CA GLU A 643 147.45 -6.01 22.42
C GLU A 643 146.75 -5.51 21.15
N MET A 644 146.95 -6.16 19.99
CA MET A 644 146.27 -5.81 18.74
C MET A 644 144.77 -6.18 18.76
N ASP A 645 144.46 -7.46 18.98
CA ASP A 645 143.10 -8.02 18.83
C ASP A 645 142.06 -7.36 19.77
N LYS A 646 142.51 -6.78 20.88
CA LYS A 646 141.65 -6.02 21.80
C LYS A 646 141.06 -4.77 21.14
N THR A 647 141.83 -4.06 20.31
CA THR A 647 141.45 -2.72 19.83
C THR A 647 140.46 -2.71 18.65
N GLU A 648 140.31 -3.81 17.91
CA GLU A 648 139.32 -3.86 16.81
C GLU A 648 137.89 -4.21 17.30
N LEU A 649 137.77 -5.02 18.36
CA LEU A 649 136.47 -5.45 18.89
C LEU A 649 135.77 -4.38 19.74
N GLU A 650 136.52 -3.56 20.46
CA GLU A 650 135.97 -2.44 21.27
C GLU A 650 135.29 -1.35 20.40
N SER A 651 135.50 -1.36 19.08
CA SER A 651 134.94 -0.40 18.12
C SER A 651 133.49 -0.70 17.64
N LYS A 652 132.96 -1.92 17.86
CA LYS A 652 131.74 -2.41 17.15
C LYS A 652 130.48 -2.62 18.00
N LEU A 653 130.48 -2.29 19.30
CA LEU A 653 129.30 -2.44 20.18
C LEU A 653 128.78 -1.14 20.82
N ALA A 654 129.34 0.02 20.45
CA ALA A 654 128.96 1.33 20.99
C ALA A 654 127.71 1.98 20.33
N ASN A 655 126.81 1.20 19.71
CA ASN A 655 125.62 1.72 19.04
C ASN A 655 124.51 0.66 18.89
N ASN A 656 123.37 0.81 19.58
CA ASN A 656 122.12 0.15 19.17
C ASN A 656 120.86 0.83 19.75
N GLN A 657 119.86 1.08 18.91
CA GLN A 657 118.72 1.98 19.19
C GLN A 657 117.65 1.41 20.13
N ALA A 658 117.70 0.11 20.45
CA ALA A 658 116.60 -0.63 21.09
C ALA A 658 116.28 -0.23 22.56
N SER A 659 117.16 0.48 23.26
CA SER A 659 116.98 0.81 24.69
C SER A 659 116.12 2.07 24.93
N ILE A 660 116.14 3.04 24.00
CA ILE A 660 115.58 4.38 24.21
C ILE A 660 114.05 4.42 23.96
N ASP A 661 113.57 3.69 22.95
CA ASP A 661 112.14 3.75 22.56
C ASP A 661 111.21 2.96 23.51
N LEU A 662 111.75 2.02 24.29
CA LEU A 662 111.01 1.29 25.32
C LEU A 662 110.77 2.13 26.59
N MET A 663 111.77 2.91 27.04
CA MET A 663 111.59 3.79 28.20
C MET A 663 110.59 4.92 27.92
N ASN A 664 110.61 5.51 26.73
CA ASN A 664 109.75 6.65 26.39
C ASN A 664 108.26 6.26 26.28
N LYS A 665 107.93 5.10 25.70
CA LYS A 665 106.53 4.63 25.61
C LYS A 665 105.93 4.32 26.98
N ASN A 666 106.70 3.69 27.88
CA ASN A 666 106.20 3.35 29.21
C ASN A 666 105.91 4.62 30.05
N ARG A 667 106.75 5.65 29.92
CA ARG A 667 106.58 6.93 30.62
C ARG A 667 105.35 7.74 30.16
N GLN A 668 104.93 7.60 28.90
CA GLN A 668 103.71 8.24 28.39
C GLN A 668 102.43 7.55 28.87
N LEU A 669 102.44 6.22 29.02
CA LEU A 669 101.28 5.45 29.49
C LEU A 669 100.89 5.78 30.94
N SER A 670 101.85 5.88 31.85
CA SER A 670 101.59 6.31 33.25
C SER A 670 100.98 7.71 33.30
N ALA A 671 101.52 8.65 32.52
CA ALA A 671 101.03 10.04 32.49
C ALA A 671 99.60 10.19 31.93
N MET A 672 99.18 9.31 31.01
CA MET A 672 97.80 9.30 30.52
C MET A 672 96.81 8.76 31.56
N MET A 673 97.13 7.69 32.29
CA MET A 673 96.23 7.17 33.34
C MET A 673 96.05 8.16 34.50
N GLU A 674 97.13 8.82 34.94
CA GLU A 674 97.04 9.82 36.02
C GLU A 674 96.17 11.03 35.62
N LYS A 675 96.24 11.45 34.35
CA LYS A 675 95.44 12.55 33.81
C LYS A 675 93.97 12.17 33.61
N SER A 676 93.69 10.94 33.21
CA SER A 676 92.32 10.40 33.11
C SER A 676 91.63 10.37 34.48
N ASN A 677 92.32 9.84 35.50
CA ASN A 677 91.71 9.68 36.82
C ASN A 677 91.42 11.02 37.52
N ARG A 678 92.29 12.04 37.37
CA ARG A 678 92.01 13.40 37.88
C ARG A 678 90.79 14.04 37.22
N LEU A 679 90.62 13.88 35.90
CA LEU A 679 89.43 14.38 35.19
C LEU A 679 88.16 13.68 35.67
N TYR A 680 88.20 12.37 35.94
CA TYR A 680 87.04 11.62 36.40
C TYR A 680 86.58 12.05 37.80
N THR A 681 87.51 12.32 38.72
CA THR A 681 87.16 12.86 40.05
C THR A 681 86.50 14.24 39.94
N MET A 682 87.11 15.17 39.19
CA MET A 682 86.57 16.52 39.02
C MET A 682 85.16 16.52 38.40
N LEU A 683 84.93 15.70 37.36
CA LEU A 683 83.63 15.66 36.68
C LEU A 683 82.51 15.09 37.57
N VAL A 684 82.84 14.19 38.51
CA VAL A 684 81.90 13.65 39.49
C VAL A 684 81.58 14.66 40.58
N GLU A 685 82.55 15.45 41.03
CA GLU A 685 82.34 16.53 42.01
C GLU A 685 81.54 17.70 41.42
N GLU A 686 81.84 18.09 40.18
CA GLU A 686 81.13 19.15 39.44
C GLU A 686 79.66 18.79 39.15
N ASN A 687 79.38 17.55 38.71
CA ASN A 687 78.01 17.06 38.55
C ASN A 687 77.25 16.98 39.90
N LYS A 688 77.95 16.71 41.00
CA LYS A 688 77.35 16.68 42.34
C LYS A 688 77.02 18.07 42.87
N ALA A 689 77.77 19.11 42.48
CA ALA A 689 77.46 20.50 42.77
C ALA A 689 76.28 21.01 41.94
N LEU A 690 76.32 20.86 40.61
CA LEU A 690 75.28 21.36 39.69
C LEU A 690 73.87 20.82 40.00
N ASN A 691 73.76 19.53 40.34
CA ASN A 691 72.46 18.93 40.72
C ASN A 691 71.95 19.41 42.10
N GLN A 692 72.81 19.93 42.98
CA GLN A 692 72.41 20.52 44.27
C GLN A 692 72.09 22.02 44.21
N GLU A 693 72.35 22.65 43.07
CA GLU A 693 72.03 24.05 42.78
C GLU A 693 70.72 24.16 41.97
N LEU A 694 70.51 23.25 41.01
CA LEU A 694 69.30 23.20 40.16
C LEU A 694 67.98 22.92 40.90
N GLU A 695 67.99 22.28 42.08
CA GLU A 695 66.75 22.07 42.86
C GLU A 695 66.19 23.34 43.51
N LYS A 696 66.98 24.42 43.63
CA LYS A 696 66.66 25.50 44.59
C LYS A 696 65.89 26.69 44.02
N LEU A 697 65.69 26.81 42.70
CA LEU A 697 65.04 27.98 42.08
C LEU A 697 64.03 27.64 40.94
N ARG A 698 62.74 27.59 41.31
CA ARG A 698 61.60 28.02 40.44
C ARG A 698 61.54 29.58 40.42
N PRO A 699 60.69 30.30 39.62
CA PRO A 699 59.57 29.88 38.75
C PRO A 699 59.37 30.65 37.39
N ILE A 700 58.26 30.33 36.67
CA ILE A 700 57.34 31.24 35.90
C ILE A 700 57.76 31.96 34.57
N LYS A 701 57.03 31.58 33.51
CA LYS A 701 56.37 32.32 32.38
C LYS A 701 56.90 33.67 31.78
N SER A 702 57.05 33.61 30.44
CA SER A 702 56.39 34.47 29.41
C SER A 702 56.91 35.87 29.00
N ILE A 703 56.41 36.34 27.83
CA ILE A 703 56.52 37.66 27.17
C ILE A 703 57.90 37.88 26.49
N LYS A 704 58.08 38.04 25.15
CA LYS A 704 57.46 38.81 24.04
C LYS A 704 57.92 40.28 23.88
N THR A 705 58.16 40.65 22.62
CA THR A 705 58.21 42.02 22.03
C THR A 705 59.55 42.77 22.14
N ILE A 706 59.79 43.70 21.19
CA ILE A 706 60.81 44.77 21.15
C ILE A 706 62.27 44.27 20.93
N GLU A 707 63.10 44.81 20.02
CA GLU A 707 62.90 45.64 18.81
C GLU A 707 64.25 45.78 18.05
N ASN A 708 64.24 46.45 16.89
CA ASN A 708 65.34 47.27 16.34
C ASN A 708 66.68 46.69 15.83
N PHE A 709 67.13 47.33 14.73
CA PHE A 709 68.52 47.57 14.27
C PHE A 709 69.37 46.34 13.86
N ILE A 710 69.62 46.13 12.55
CA ILE A 710 70.64 46.83 11.72
C ILE A 710 72.09 46.51 12.15
N ASN A 711 72.67 45.42 11.62
CA ASN A 711 73.76 45.52 10.64
C ASN A 711 74.22 44.18 10.02
N PHE A 712 75.07 44.32 9.00
CA PHE A 712 75.91 43.36 8.24
C PHE A 712 76.18 41.96 8.87
N THR A 713 76.38 40.87 8.10
CA THR A 713 77.29 40.81 6.93
C THR A 713 76.98 39.61 5.99
N LEU A 714 77.35 39.71 4.70
CA LEU A 714 77.58 38.65 3.68
C LEU A 714 76.49 37.55 3.50
N LYS A 715 75.71 37.49 2.40
CA LYS A 715 76.05 37.05 1.01
C LYS A 715 76.75 35.67 0.95
N PRO A 716 76.31 34.74 0.06
CA PRO A 716 76.12 35.01 -1.38
C PRO A 716 74.73 34.57 -1.94
N GLN A 717 74.10 35.34 -2.84
CA GLN A 717 74.05 35.16 -4.31
C GLN A 717 73.00 34.14 -4.82
N GLN A 718 72.36 34.30 -5.99
CA GLN A 718 72.55 35.29 -7.08
C GLN A 718 71.24 35.54 -7.89
N ASN A 719 71.04 36.80 -8.32
CA ASN A 719 70.52 37.24 -9.63
C ASN A 719 69.05 37.02 -10.09
N GLN A 720 68.42 37.95 -10.84
CA GLN A 720 68.69 39.40 -11.05
C GLN A 720 67.50 40.13 -11.74
N LYS A 721 67.07 41.30 -11.20
CA LYS A 721 66.48 42.49 -11.90
C LYS A 721 65.14 42.26 -12.68
N SER A 722 64.36 43.29 -13.07
CA SER A 722 64.59 44.75 -13.12
C SER A 722 63.33 45.61 -12.83
N LYS A 723 63.55 46.75 -12.14
CA LYS A 723 62.84 48.05 -12.19
C LYS A 723 61.53 48.18 -13.01
N SER A 724 60.45 48.74 -12.39
CA SER A 724 60.01 50.13 -12.65
C SER A 724 58.76 50.59 -11.86
N LYS A 725 58.82 51.84 -11.35
CA LYS A 725 57.76 52.87 -11.20
C LYS A 725 56.34 52.55 -10.65
N SER A 726 55.99 53.30 -9.59
CA SER A 726 54.70 53.98 -9.31
C SER A 726 53.37 53.21 -9.34
N GLN A 727 52.71 53.11 -8.17
CA GLN A 727 51.32 53.57 -7.96
C GLN A 727 50.99 53.62 -6.45
N GLU A 728 50.52 54.77 -5.96
CA GLU A 728 50.36 55.07 -4.52
C GLU A 728 48.87 55.11 -4.09
N SER A 729 47.98 54.59 -4.94
CA SER A 729 46.52 54.78 -4.87
C SER A 729 45.71 53.57 -4.39
N ASN A 730 46.28 52.36 -4.35
CA ASN A 730 45.49 51.12 -4.36
C ASN A 730 45.28 50.49 -2.98
N ASP A 731 46.16 50.75 -2.01
CA ASP A 731 46.15 50.06 -0.71
C ASP A 731 44.97 50.50 0.18
N VAL A 732 44.59 51.78 0.12
CA VAL A 732 43.41 52.32 0.82
C VAL A 732 42.12 51.69 0.28
N THR A 733 42.00 51.57 -1.05
CA THR A 733 40.85 50.94 -1.72
C THR A 733 40.76 49.46 -1.37
N MET A 734 41.88 48.74 -1.32
CA MET A 734 41.92 47.33 -0.89
C MET A 734 41.61 47.14 0.60
N ALA A 735 42.05 48.06 1.47
CA ALA A 735 41.68 48.04 2.89
C ALA A 735 40.17 48.25 3.09
N TYR A 736 39.57 49.18 2.33
CA TYR A 736 38.13 49.44 2.39
C TYR A 736 37.31 48.27 1.80
N LEU A 737 37.70 47.75 0.62
CA LEU A 737 37.08 46.59 -0.01
C LEU A 737 37.10 45.35 0.88
N ARG A 738 38.22 45.06 1.56
CA ARG A 738 38.33 43.98 2.56
C ARG A 738 37.33 44.15 3.70
N ARG A 739 37.10 45.39 4.17
CA ARG A 739 36.12 45.68 5.23
C ARG A 739 34.68 45.46 4.73
N THR A 740 34.33 45.98 3.55
CA THR A 740 32.97 45.81 2.98
C THR A 740 32.66 44.35 2.68
N LEU A 741 33.62 43.56 2.18
CA LEU A 741 33.45 42.12 1.95
C LEU A 741 33.23 41.34 3.26
N LEU A 742 34.00 41.62 4.32
CA LEU A 742 33.81 40.98 5.62
C LEU A 742 32.45 41.33 6.25
N GLN A 743 31.98 42.56 6.06
CA GLN A 743 30.68 43.01 6.53
C GLN A 743 29.52 42.35 5.76
N PHE A 744 29.64 42.23 4.43
CA PHE A 744 28.67 41.54 3.58
C PHE A 744 28.43 40.07 3.99
N PHE A 745 29.46 39.32 4.37
CA PHE A 745 29.31 37.95 4.85
C PHE A 745 28.74 37.85 6.28
N SER A 746 28.79 38.93 7.05
CA SER A 746 28.44 38.95 8.49
C SER A 746 27.04 39.49 8.77
N GLU A 747 26.50 40.38 7.94
CA GLU A 747 25.14 40.95 8.10
C GLU A 747 24.04 40.06 7.49
N GLU A 748 22.78 40.33 7.85
CA GLU A 748 21.60 39.61 7.35
C GLU A 748 21.27 39.93 5.87
N ASN A 749 20.51 39.06 5.21
CA ASN A 749 20.28 39.10 3.75
C ASN A 749 19.65 40.41 3.23
N SER A 750 18.89 41.14 4.03
CA SER A 750 18.31 42.44 3.65
C SER A 750 19.37 43.52 3.43
N SER A 751 20.41 43.58 4.28
CA SER A 751 21.53 44.52 4.14
C SER A 751 22.45 44.17 2.97
N ARG A 752 22.58 42.88 2.63
CA ARG A 752 23.49 42.40 1.58
C ARG A 752 23.21 43.02 0.21
N ASN A 753 21.93 43.20 -0.12
CA ASN A 753 21.49 43.75 -1.40
C ASN A 753 21.99 45.19 -1.66
N THR A 754 22.14 46.03 -0.63
CA THR A 754 22.67 47.40 -0.80
C THR A 754 24.21 47.44 -0.83
N MET A 755 24.89 46.38 -0.38
CA MET A 755 26.36 46.29 -0.42
C MET A 755 26.91 45.72 -1.72
N VAL A 756 26.18 44.86 -2.45
CA VAL A 756 26.65 44.33 -3.76
C VAL A 756 27.04 45.45 -4.74
N PRO A 757 26.24 46.52 -4.94
CA PRO A 757 26.64 47.63 -5.82
C PRO A 757 27.92 48.33 -5.36
N LEU A 758 28.06 48.58 -4.06
CA LEU A 758 29.23 49.27 -3.47
C LEU A 758 30.52 48.44 -3.62
N ILE A 759 30.44 47.12 -3.45
CA ILE A 759 31.58 46.21 -3.63
C ILE A 759 32.05 46.22 -5.10
N LEU A 760 31.13 46.23 -6.05
CA LEU A 760 31.47 46.24 -7.48
C LEU A 760 31.98 47.62 -7.96
N ASP A 761 31.45 48.72 -7.43
CA ASP A 761 31.93 50.09 -7.67
C ASP A 761 33.37 50.27 -7.13
N LEU A 762 33.66 49.74 -5.93
CA LEU A 762 35.01 49.70 -5.33
C LEU A 762 36.01 48.82 -6.11
N VAL A 763 35.53 47.85 -6.89
CA VAL A 763 36.34 47.02 -7.80
C VAL A 763 36.49 47.67 -9.19
N GLY A 764 35.81 48.80 -9.45
CA GLY A 764 35.90 49.56 -10.69
C GLY A 764 35.00 49.05 -11.82
N CYS A 765 33.95 48.28 -11.51
CA CYS A 765 32.95 47.88 -12.50
C CYS A 765 32.15 49.10 -13.02
N THR A 766 31.76 49.09 -14.29
CA THR A 766 30.89 50.15 -14.83
C THR A 766 29.48 50.03 -14.25
N LYS A 767 28.74 51.15 -14.17
CA LYS A 767 27.36 51.18 -13.62
C LYS A 767 26.40 50.21 -14.32
N GLU A 768 26.65 49.92 -15.60
CA GLU A 768 25.91 48.93 -16.40
C GLU A 768 26.25 47.49 -15.98
N GLN A 769 27.53 47.18 -15.78
CA GLN A 769 27.97 45.88 -15.24
C GLN A 769 27.42 45.65 -13.82
N ILE A 770 27.44 46.69 -12.97
CA ILE A 770 26.84 46.66 -11.63
C ILE A 770 25.34 46.34 -11.72
N ALA A 771 24.59 47.04 -12.57
CA ALA A 771 23.15 46.83 -12.72
C ALA A 771 22.79 45.42 -13.25
N VAL A 772 23.62 44.83 -14.11
CA VAL A 772 23.46 43.44 -14.57
C VAL A 772 23.77 42.44 -13.44
N ALA A 773 24.89 42.64 -12.73
CA ALA A 773 25.30 41.76 -11.64
C ALA A 773 24.31 41.75 -10.46
N SER A 774 23.78 42.91 -10.07
CA SER A 774 22.74 43.01 -9.04
C SER A 774 21.45 42.28 -9.44
N ARG A 775 21.02 42.40 -10.71
CA ARG A 775 19.82 41.69 -11.21
C ARG A 775 19.96 40.18 -11.15
N GLU A 776 21.11 39.62 -11.55
CA GLU A 776 21.34 38.17 -11.45
C GLU A 776 21.56 37.71 -10.00
N TYR A 777 22.13 38.55 -9.12
CA TYR A 777 22.19 38.27 -7.69
C TYR A 777 20.78 38.15 -7.08
N ASP A 778 19.89 39.12 -7.31
CA ASP A 778 18.49 39.07 -6.88
C ASP A 778 17.75 37.84 -7.44
N ARG A 779 17.98 37.53 -8.72
CA ARG A 779 17.42 36.35 -9.39
C ARG A 779 17.88 35.04 -8.74
N SER A 780 19.15 34.96 -8.34
CA SER A 780 19.70 33.80 -7.64
C SER A 780 19.09 33.61 -6.24
N GLN A 781 18.87 34.69 -5.49
CA GLN A 781 18.23 34.64 -4.17
C GLN A 781 16.75 34.22 -4.27
N GLN A 782 16.03 34.69 -5.28
CA GLN A 782 14.67 34.21 -5.56
C GLN A 782 14.62 32.73 -5.95
N LEU A 783 15.63 32.22 -6.68
CA LEU A 783 15.76 30.80 -6.99
C LEU A 783 16.00 29.96 -5.72
N ILE A 784 16.96 30.33 -4.87
CA ILE A 784 17.26 29.64 -3.61
C ILE A 784 16.02 29.62 -2.69
N THR A 785 15.32 30.74 -2.57
CA THR A 785 14.08 30.85 -1.77
C THR A 785 12.95 29.95 -2.31
N ARG A 786 12.95 29.65 -3.61
CA ARG A 786 11.97 28.73 -4.24
C ARG A 786 12.38 27.26 -4.12
N THR A 787 13.66 26.91 -4.24
CA THR A 787 14.12 25.52 -4.06
C THR A 787 14.04 25.05 -2.61
N SER A 788 14.20 25.93 -1.61
CA SER A 788 13.95 25.57 -0.20
C SER A 788 12.50 25.15 0.10
N ARG A 789 11.52 25.53 -0.74
CA ARG A 789 10.14 25.02 -0.67
C ARG A 789 9.90 23.69 -1.40
N PHE A 790 10.90 23.18 -2.13
CA PHE A 790 10.83 21.89 -2.83
C PHE A 790 11.36 20.71 -2.01
N PHE A 791 12.11 20.97 -0.93
CA PHE A 791 12.68 19.94 -0.04
C PHE A 791 11.95 19.79 1.30
N PHE A 792 10.89 20.56 1.54
CA PHE A 792 10.00 20.43 2.70
C PHE A 792 8.54 20.32 2.24
N LYS A 793 8.13 19.12 1.85
CA LYS A 793 6.74 18.71 1.65
C LYS A 793 6.59 17.22 1.86
#